data_AF-A0A2E5G847-F1
#
_entry.id   AF-A0A2E5G847-F1
#
_cell.length_a   1.000
_cell.length_b   1.000
_cell.length_c   1.000
_cell.angle_alpha   90.00
_cell.angle_beta   90.00
_cell.angle_gamma   90.00
#
_symmetry.space_group_name_H-M   'P 1'
#
loop_
_entity.id
_entity.type
_entity.pdbx_description
1 polymer ?
#
loop_
_entity_poly.entity_id
_entity_poly.type
_entity_poly.pdbx_seq_one_letter_code
_entity_poly.pdbx_strand_id
1 'polypeptide(L)'
;MAVKTRWWHTESNTVVCTLCPRECHIPNDSRGFCFVRANVDGELKLTTDGRSSGFCIDPIEKKPLNHFLPGTSILSFGTAGCNLGCKFCQNWDISKSRKMDRLADEASPQAIIEAAKQSGCRSIAFTYNDPIIWAEYAIEIAKVARDHNIKTVAVTAGYISPDAREEFFQWIDAANVDLKAFTESFYRRLTQTHLQPVLDTLVYLKHETDVWFEITNLIIPGENDSPQELQQMCEWIVNKIGDDVPVHFTAFHPDFKMVDKPRTPHETLLCAQRIALNSGIKYAYVGNVYDKQNQSTYCPSCHALVIERDWYELGEYHLDDSRCSQCGQTIPGVFEVRHGNWGRKRIPITIGQADANHGVISCHSSQQNTAGSKEFGSLTKPQQLEPHLLTKEPAKTTVPKPKTSFTEQEMESVTTYTRCIIEAVANRCKPDTVPVPAIGTALSYGVFVTLKRMTQLRACCGRWGTETSHTLGNLLMIAATDSATSDLRFARITPEELPLLSIEVSFIFNPQPIKEQGEDRISTIEIDKHGLAVDHPLGRGLLLPQAATEARWDAKMFLDQVCCKAGLPEDTWRRDTQAELTTFQTNVLTSPAPQMELDPIHFHTRHTSDLIHIANLVLQDQAIEHMIEDWMTQIHVEELGLYMQTRSKLSTTAVGPGNSLIKLIQLAVHSLKEICTRKRVELDQITRLTLLREPIHLVPDDYPNRHRSLTNCAILGRRGPKWSLSLPGTDRRQTNQDRIGLTLSNLKILPNSWQSSDTSLTAFTMMTFKSRQRPSGLKIRQSAMAGQFYPADPKQMNRQIDACMDLGQQEAADEDLACRRAIMLPHAGWMFCGNIIGRTLARSIVPATVIIIGPKHTALGANWSIAPHTRWDIPGASIPIATELGDALVKSVPNLEPEPEAHRMEHGSEVLIPFLYRLNPKVRILPIAIGQTDYDATDALAESLSELSRQSGKDLLLVISSDMNHFAPEAENRYLDRMALEAMCTGDPWQLYNTCTEANISMCGMLPACIVMRALRKQSNTLNPRQVAYANSAAASGDASRVVGYAGVLLD
;
A
#
# COMPACT_ATOMS: atom_id res chain seq x y z
N MET A 1 21.50 -15.92 15.10
CA MET A 1 21.59 -16.88 13.96
C MET A 1 20.22 -16.93 13.32
N ALA A 2 20.13 -17.20 12.02
CA ALA A 2 18.83 -17.35 11.37
C ALA A 2 18.17 -18.69 11.74
N VAL A 3 16.89 -18.66 12.09
CA VAL A 3 16.08 -19.85 12.43
C VAL A 3 15.90 -20.73 11.19
N LYS A 4 16.28 -22.01 11.31
CA LYS A 4 16.20 -22.97 10.19
C LYS A 4 14.76 -23.43 9.97
N THR A 5 14.19 -23.11 8.81
CA THR A 5 12.83 -23.53 8.45
C THR A 5 12.73 -25.02 8.16
N ARG A 6 11.60 -25.64 8.52
CA ARG A 6 11.48 -27.10 8.67
C ARG A 6 10.57 -27.78 7.64
N TRP A 7 9.37 -27.23 7.44
CA TRP A 7 8.34 -27.86 6.60
C TRP A 7 8.53 -27.53 5.13
N TRP A 8 9.52 -28.18 4.52
CA TRP A 8 9.78 -28.13 3.09
C TRP A 8 10.61 -29.31 2.57
N HIS A 9 10.49 -29.56 1.27
CA HIS A 9 11.34 -30.48 0.51
C HIS A 9 11.64 -29.90 -0.88
N THR A 10 12.48 -30.57 -1.67
CA THR A 10 12.92 -30.09 -2.99
C THR A 10 12.37 -30.98 -4.10
N GLU A 11 11.72 -30.37 -5.08
CA GLU A 11 11.21 -31.04 -6.28
C GLU A 11 11.61 -30.28 -7.55
N SER A 12 12.33 -30.95 -8.46
CA SER A 12 12.58 -30.44 -9.82
C SER A 12 13.10 -28.99 -9.90
N ASN A 13 14.08 -28.65 -9.05
CA ASN A 13 14.67 -27.31 -8.90
C ASN A 13 13.73 -26.25 -8.28
N THR A 14 12.65 -26.66 -7.62
CA THR A 14 11.79 -25.82 -6.78
C THR A 14 11.78 -26.34 -5.34
N VAL A 15 11.54 -25.45 -4.39
CA VAL A 15 11.32 -25.78 -2.97
C VAL A 15 9.82 -25.82 -2.72
N VAL A 16 9.30 -26.93 -2.21
CA VAL A 16 7.88 -27.11 -1.87
C VAL A 16 7.71 -26.83 -0.38
N CYS A 17 6.96 -25.78 -0.03
CA CYS A 17 6.74 -25.35 1.36
C CYS A 17 5.47 -25.99 1.93
N THR A 18 5.61 -27.06 2.71
CA THR A 18 4.52 -27.91 3.23
C THR A 18 3.89 -27.42 4.54
N LEU A 19 4.41 -26.36 5.17
CA LEU A 19 3.91 -25.74 6.41
C LEU A 19 2.37 -25.63 6.52
N CYS A 20 1.72 -25.23 5.42
CA CYS A 20 0.28 -24.97 5.39
C CYS A 20 -0.34 -25.52 4.09
N PRO A 21 -1.69 -25.69 4.02
CA PRO A 21 -2.41 -26.28 2.88
C PRO A 21 -2.49 -25.35 1.65
N ARG A 22 -1.35 -24.71 1.33
CA ARG A 22 -1.04 -24.03 0.08
C ARG A 22 0.09 -24.69 -0.69
N GLU A 23 0.90 -25.52 -0.03
CA GLU A 23 1.99 -26.33 -0.61
C GLU A 23 2.76 -25.57 -1.70
N CYS A 24 3.27 -24.39 -1.32
CA CYS A 24 3.81 -23.46 -2.29
C CYS A 24 5.08 -24.04 -2.92
N HIS A 25 5.04 -24.33 -4.23
CA HIS A 25 6.23 -24.53 -5.05
C HIS A 25 6.89 -23.17 -5.30
N ILE A 26 8.09 -22.99 -4.78
CA ILE A 26 8.83 -21.72 -4.79
C ILE A 26 10.12 -21.93 -5.61
N PRO A 27 10.23 -21.36 -6.83
CA PRO A 27 11.49 -21.33 -7.58
C PRO A 27 12.61 -20.59 -6.84
N ASN A 28 13.86 -20.73 -7.25
CA ASN A 28 14.96 -19.96 -6.64
C ASN A 28 14.69 -18.44 -6.72
N ASP A 29 15.19 -17.71 -5.74
CA ASP A 29 15.04 -16.24 -5.57
C ASP A 29 13.59 -15.75 -5.49
N SER A 30 12.63 -16.68 -5.34
CA SER A 30 11.19 -16.40 -5.29
C SER A 30 10.63 -16.57 -3.87
N ARG A 31 9.38 -16.16 -3.67
CA ARG A 31 8.69 -16.19 -2.38
C ARG A 31 7.35 -16.91 -2.46
N GLY A 32 6.99 -17.62 -1.40
CA GLY A 32 5.67 -18.22 -1.25
C GLY A 32 4.57 -17.17 -1.06
N PHE A 33 3.30 -17.59 -1.13
CA PHE A 33 2.12 -16.71 -1.06
C PHE A 33 2.14 -15.72 0.12
N CYS A 34 2.71 -16.13 1.26
CA CYS A 34 2.80 -15.34 2.48
C CYS A 34 3.84 -14.19 2.44
N PHE A 35 4.63 -14.08 1.38
CA PHE A 35 5.75 -13.13 1.17
C PHE A 35 6.93 -13.23 2.17
N VAL A 36 6.81 -13.97 3.28
CA VAL A 36 7.89 -14.12 4.28
C VAL A 36 8.78 -15.34 4.10
N ARG A 37 8.29 -16.42 3.47
CA ARG A 37 9.10 -17.59 3.14
C ARG A 37 9.66 -17.46 1.72
N ALA A 38 10.99 -17.47 1.61
CA ALA A 38 11.71 -17.32 0.35
C ALA A 38 12.57 -18.55 0.08
N ASN A 39 12.66 -18.98 -1.18
CA ASN A 39 13.69 -19.93 -1.60
C ASN A 39 14.93 -19.12 -2.01
N VAL A 40 16.05 -19.38 -1.35
CA VAL A 40 17.32 -18.66 -1.55
C VAL A 40 18.45 -19.68 -1.53
N ASP A 41 19.21 -19.77 -2.60
CA ASP A 41 20.26 -20.77 -2.82
C ASP A 41 19.75 -22.23 -2.80
N GLY A 42 18.47 -22.46 -3.15
CA GLY A 42 17.83 -23.78 -3.11
C GLY A 42 17.33 -24.22 -1.73
N GLU A 43 17.47 -23.40 -0.69
CA GLU A 43 16.90 -23.64 0.64
C GLU A 43 15.73 -22.70 0.93
N LEU A 44 14.71 -23.18 1.66
CA LEU A 44 13.71 -22.29 2.25
C LEU A 44 14.34 -21.49 3.41
N LYS A 45 14.06 -20.18 3.46
CA LYS A 45 14.53 -19.26 4.52
C LYS A 45 13.39 -18.33 4.94
N LEU A 46 13.32 -18.01 6.24
CA LEU A 46 12.34 -17.07 6.81
C LEU A 46 12.91 -15.64 6.76
N THR A 47 12.31 -14.77 5.96
CA THR A 47 12.79 -13.39 5.71
C THR A 47 12.30 -12.36 6.74
N THR A 48 11.54 -12.80 7.74
CA THR A 48 11.07 -12.01 8.89
C THR A 48 11.54 -12.60 10.22
N ASP A 49 12.58 -13.42 10.20
CA ASP A 49 13.18 -13.98 11.40
C ASP A 49 13.77 -12.88 12.31
N GLY A 50 13.64 -13.02 13.62
CA GLY A 50 14.05 -12.03 14.62
C GLY A 50 13.37 -10.66 14.53
N ARG A 51 12.36 -10.48 13.66
CA ARG A 51 11.82 -9.16 13.28
C ARG A 51 10.35 -9.00 13.63
N SER A 52 9.99 -7.80 14.11
CA SER A 52 8.63 -7.47 14.54
C SER A 52 8.03 -6.30 13.74
N SER A 53 6.71 -6.26 13.61
CA SER A 53 5.93 -5.08 13.17
C SER A 53 5.62 -4.08 14.30
N GLY A 54 6.27 -4.24 15.45
CA GLY A 54 6.13 -3.43 16.66
C GLY A 54 5.56 -4.24 17.83
N PHE A 55 6.03 -3.95 19.05
CA PHE A 55 5.60 -4.61 20.28
C PHE A 55 4.59 -3.76 21.07
N CYS A 56 3.63 -4.41 21.71
CA CYS A 56 2.64 -3.70 22.53
C CYS A 56 1.99 -4.58 23.59
N ILE A 57 1.91 -4.11 24.83
CA ILE A 57 1.14 -4.72 25.90
C ILE A 57 -0.34 -4.33 25.73
N ASP A 58 -1.19 -5.34 25.61
CA ASP A 58 -2.66 -5.24 25.48
C ASP A 58 -3.34 -6.03 26.65
N PRO A 59 -4.64 -5.85 26.90
CA PRO A 59 -5.43 -6.80 27.70
C PRO A 59 -5.62 -8.13 26.96
N ILE A 60 -5.79 -9.22 27.71
CA ILE A 60 -6.06 -10.56 27.14
C ILE A 60 -7.40 -10.61 26.39
N GLU A 61 -8.41 -9.85 26.83
CA GLU A 61 -9.73 -9.73 26.19
C GLU A 61 -9.64 -9.19 24.74
N LYS A 62 -8.55 -8.50 24.39
CA LYS A 62 -8.28 -8.03 23.02
C LYS A 62 -7.71 -9.11 22.10
N LYS A 63 -7.38 -10.30 22.62
CA LYS A 63 -6.96 -11.50 21.88
C LYS A 63 -8.05 -12.58 21.99
N PRO A 64 -9.32 -12.26 21.62
CA PRO A 64 -10.58 -12.75 22.19
C PRO A 64 -10.50 -14.07 22.95
N LEU A 65 -10.06 -13.95 24.21
CA LEU A 65 -9.87 -15.03 25.17
C LEU A 65 -10.49 -14.58 26.49
N ASN A 66 -11.79 -14.80 26.64
CA ASN A 66 -12.54 -14.39 27.82
C ASN A 66 -12.31 -15.33 29.00
N HIS A 67 -11.93 -16.58 28.73
CA HIS A 67 -11.80 -17.67 29.69
C HIS A 67 -10.34 -18.11 29.91
N PHE A 68 -9.36 -17.31 29.50
CA PHE A 68 -7.93 -17.54 29.75
C PHE A 68 -7.30 -16.34 30.45
N LEU A 69 -6.90 -16.53 31.71
CA LEU A 69 -6.24 -15.51 32.56
C LEU A 69 -6.90 -14.11 32.50
N PRO A 70 -8.23 -13.99 32.66
CA PRO A 70 -8.97 -12.75 32.39
C PRO A 70 -8.41 -11.55 33.17
N GLY A 71 -8.32 -10.41 32.50
CA GLY A 71 -7.82 -9.13 33.02
C GLY A 71 -6.30 -9.01 33.13
N THR A 72 -5.54 -10.00 32.70
CA THR A 72 -4.06 -9.95 32.71
C THR A 72 -3.49 -9.20 31.49
N SER A 73 -2.24 -8.76 31.63
CA SER A 73 -1.46 -8.13 30.56
C SER A 73 -0.79 -9.17 29.66
N ILE A 74 -0.91 -8.96 28.34
CA ILE A 74 -0.29 -9.80 27.31
C ILE A 74 0.59 -8.97 26.36
N LEU A 75 1.88 -9.32 26.29
CA LEU A 75 2.82 -8.71 25.34
C LEU A 75 2.52 -9.22 23.93
N SER A 76 2.14 -8.34 23.02
CA SER A 76 1.60 -8.67 21.71
C SER A 76 2.49 -8.16 20.60
N PHE A 77 2.76 -8.99 19.59
CA PHE A 77 3.52 -8.59 18.40
C PHE A 77 3.20 -9.49 17.19
N GLY A 78 3.70 -9.12 16.01
CA GLY A 78 3.51 -9.85 14.76
C GLY A 78 4.62 -9.60 13.75
N THR A 79 4.47 -10.17 12.55
CA THR A 79 5.38 -9.95 11.41
C THR A 79 4.60 -9.45 10.18
N ALA A 80 5.26 -9.32 9.02
CA ALA A 80 4.60 -8.95 7.76
C ALA A 80 3.90 -10.15 7.10
N GLY A 81 2.94 -9.90 6.20
CA GLY A 81 2.35 -10.94 5.34
C GLY A 81 1.38 -11.91 6.04
N CYS A 82 0.82 -12.88 5.30
CA CYS A 82 -0.20 -13.82 5.79
C CYS A 82 -0.42 -14.99 4.80
N ASN A 83 -0.76 -16.19 5.30
CA ASN A 83 -1.22 -17.34 4.50
C ASN A 83 -2.62 -17.12 3.89
N LEU A 84 -3.48 -16.28 4.47
CA LEU A 84 -4.81 -15.97 3.94
C LEU A 84 -4.84 -14.67 3.10
N GLY A 85 -5.59 -14.73 2.00
CA GLY A 85 -5.85 -13.64 1.05
C GLY A 85 -7.01 -12.70 1.43
N CYS A 86 -7.41 -12.66 2.71
CA CYS A 86 -8.61 -11.98 3.23
C CYS A 86 -8.86 -10.58 2.63
N LYS A 87 -9.97 -10.44 1.89
CA LYS A 87 -10.45 -9.16 1.31
C LYS A 87 -11.01 -8.19 2.37
N PHE A 88 -11.49 -8.71 3.49
CA PHE A 88 -12.06 -7.98 4.63
C PHE A 88 -11.06 -7.70 5.77
N CYS A 89 -9.76 -7.89 5.55
CA CYS A 89 -8.78 -7.84 6.64
C CYS A 89 -8.69 -6.45 7.29
N GLN A 90 -8.83 -6.40 8.62
CA GLN A 90 -8.76 -5.17 9.41
C GLN A 90 -7.29 -4.77 9.70
N ASN A 91 -6.40 -5.74 9.89
CA ASN A 91 -4.94 -5.54 9.97
C ASN A 91 -4.27 -5.68 8.58
N TRP A 92 -4.84 -5.05 7.54
CA TRP A 92 -4.38 -5.29 6.16
C TRP A 92 -3.00 -4.70 5.87
N ASP A 93 -2.64 -3.61 6.53
CA ASP A 93 -1.40 -2.86 6.29
C ASP A 93 -0.15 -3.61 6.80
N ILE A 94 -0.31 -4.46 7.81
CA ILE A 94 0.67 -5.45 8.28
C ILE A 94 0.55 -6.74 7.44
N SER A 95 -0.63 -7.38 7.45
CA SER A 95 -0.84 -8.73 6.92
C SER A 95 -0.86 -8.84 5.38
N LYS A 96 -0.78 -7.71 4.67
CA LYS A 96 -0.64 -7.62 3.21
C LYS A 96 0.58 -6.79 2.78
N SER A 97 1.44 -6.36 3.70
CA SER A 97 2.70 -5.71 3.35
C SER A 97 3.59 -6.66 2.55
N ARG A 98 4.19 -6.12 1.48
CA ARG A 98 5.30 -6.75 0.74
C ARG A 98 6.64 -6.09 1.03
N LYS A 99 6.64 -4.95 1.75
CA LYS A 99 7.84 -4.20 2.15
C LYS A 99 8.32 -4.70 3.50
N MET A 100 9.58 -5.12 3.56
CA MET A 100 10.28 -5.41 4.82
C MET A 100 10.58 -4.14 5.60
N ASP A 101 10.63 -2.99 4.92
CA ASP A 101 10.95 -1.64 5.41
C ASP A 101 10.03 -1.09 6.53
N ARG A 102 9.06 -1.89 6.99
CA ARG A 102 8.18 -1.61 8.15
C ARG A 102 8.49 -2.47 9.38
N LEU A 103 9.52 -3.31 9.31
CA LEU A 103 9.97 -4.20 10.40
C LEU A 103 11.15 -3.54 11.11
N ALA A 104 10.86 -2.61 12.02
CA ALA A 104 11.86 -1.75 12.65
C ALA A 104 12.57 -2.38 13.87
N ASP A 105 11.90 -3.28 14.59
CA ASP A 105 12.45 -3.91 15.80
C ASP A 105 13.06 -5.28 15.47
N GLU A 106 14.38 -5.44 15.69
CA GLU A 106 15.05 -6.74 15.77
C GLU A 106 15.21 -7.18 17.22
N ALA A 107 14.50 -8.25 17.60
CA ALA A 107 14.47 -8.79 18.95
C ALA A 107 14.77 -10.30 18.95
N SER A 108 15.59 -10.75 19.91
CA SER A 108 15.79 -12.18 20.14
C SER A 108 14.65 -12.77 21.00
N PRO A 109 14.43 -14.10 20.96
CA PRO A 109 13.52 -14.77 21.88
C PRO A 109 13.76 -14.38 23.34
N GLN A 110 15.01 -14.35 23.79
CA GLN A 110 15.39 -13.98 25.15
C GLN A 110 15.01 -12.52 25.48
N ALA A 111 15.19 -11.58 24.53
CA ALA A 111 14.80 -10.19 24.72
C ALA A 111 13.27 -10.02 24.84
N ILE A 112 12.48 -10.79 24.07
CA ILE A 112 11.02 -10.77 24.14
C ILE A 112 10.53 -11.34 25.48
N ILE A 113 11.12 -12.44 25.98
CA ILE A 113 10.75 -13.01 27.27
C ILE A 113 11.14 -12.09 28.44
N GLU A 114 12.35 -11.50 28.39
CA GLU A 114 12.78 -10.54 29.40
C GLU A 114 11.91 -9.27 29.38
N ALA A 115 11.50 -8.79 28.20
CA ALA A 115 10.57 -7.68 28.08
C ALA A 115 9.20 -7.98 28.70
N ALA A 116 8.66 -9.19 28.48
CA ALA A 116 7.42 -9.63 29.12
C ALA A 116 7.56 -9.71 30.65
N LYS A 117 8.67 -10.27 31.17
CA LYS A 117 8.97 -10.37 32.62
C LYS A 117 9.02 -8.99 33.28
N GLN A 118 9.82 -8.08 32.74
CA GLN A 118 9.98 -6.72 33.28
C GLN A 118 8.69 -5.89 33.19
N SER A 119 7.89 -6.11 32.14
CA SER A 119 6.55 -5.53 31.97
C SER A 119 5.46 -6.20 32.83
N GLY A 120 5.81 -7.22 33.63
CA GLY A 120 4.88 -7.98 34.48
C GLY A 120 3.83 -8.80 33.72
N CYS A 121 3.99 -8.98 32.40
CA CYS A 121 3.05 -9.71 31.56
C CYS A 121 2.98 -11.19 31.98
N ARG A 122 1.77 -11.76 32.00
CA ARG A 122 1.58 -13.21 32.25
C ARG A 122 1.76 -14.04 30.99
N SER A 123 1.58 -13.40 29.83
CA SER A 123 1.55 -14.06 28.54
C SER A 123 2.13 -13.23 27.40
N ILE A 124 2.40 -13.89 26.28
CA ILE A 124 2.82 -13.31 25.01
C ILE A 124 1.85 -13.76 23.91
N ALA A 125 1.39 -12.83 23.06
CA ALA A 125 0.56 -13.10 21.90
C ALA A 125 1.34 -12.98 20.58
N PHE A 126 1.37 -14.07 19.84
CA PHE A 126 1.72 -14.10 18.42
C PHE A 126 0.47 -13.72 17.62
N THR A 127 0.46 -12.52 17.05
CA THR A 127 -0.76 -11.86 16.56
C THR A 127 -0.47 -10.81 15.47
N TYR A 128 -1.41 -9.89 15.21
CA TYR A 128 -1.45 -8.87 14.15
C TYR A 128 -1.48 -9.43 12.72
N ASN A 129 -0.62 -10.39 12.39
CA ASN A 129 -0.79 -11.33 11.30
C ASN A 129 -0.97 -12.78 11.83
N ASP A 130 -1.05 -13.76 10.92
CA ASP A 130 -1.21 -15.16 11.31
C ASP A 130 0.17 -15.77 11.66
N PRO A 131 0.37 -16.28 12.90
CA PRO A 131 1.67 -16.80 13.34
C PRO A 131 2.14 -18.05 12.61
N ILE A 132 1.25 -18.80 11.95
CA ILE A 132 1.61 -20.03 11.21
C ILE A 132 2.73 -19.76 10.20
N ILE A 133 2.71 -18.61 9.50
CA ILE A 133 3.70 -18.35 8.44
C ILE A 133 5.13 -18.20 8.96
N TRP A 134 5.31 -17.86 10.24
CA TRP A 134 6.59 -17.69 10.95
C TRP A 134 6.75 -18.66 12.13
N ALA A 135 6.08 -19.83 12.04
CA ALA A 135 5.96 -20.82 13.10
C ALA A 135 7.27 -21.22 13.82
N GLU A 136 8.40 -21.40 13.12
CA GLU A 136 9.66 -21.79 13.77
C GLU A 136 10.15 -20.73 14.77
N TYR A 137 10.00 -19.44 14.44
CA TYR A 137 10.37 -18.32 15.32
C TYR A 137 9.40 -18.22 16.52
N ALA A 138 8.09 -18.42 16.30
CA ALA A 138 7.11 -18.51 17.38
C ALA A 138 7.41 -19.67 18.36
N ILE A 139 7.77 -20.83 17.83
CA ILE A 139 8.15 -22.04 18.60
C ILE A 139 9.41 -21.79 19.44
N GLU A 140 10.43 -21.09 18.91
CA GLU A 140 11.63 -20.76 19.68
C GLU A 140 11.34 -19.76 20.82
N ILE A 141 10.49 -18.76 20.59
CA ILE A 141 10.02 -17.87 21.66
C ILE A 141 9.24 -18.65 22.71
N ALA A 142 8.34 -19.55 22.30
CA ALA A 142 7.51 -20.32 23.22
C ALA A 142 8.32 -21.31 24.09
N LYS A 143 9.42 -21.86 23.55
CA LYS A 143 10.38 -22.65 24.33
C LYS A 143 11.00 -21.80 25.46
N VAL A 144 11.52 -20.61 25.16
CA VAL A 144 12.13 -19.71 26.18
C VAL A 144 11.08 -19.13 27.14
N ALA A 145 9.83 -18.95 26.70
CA ALA A 145 8.73 -18.52 27.56
C ALA A 145 8.39 -19.56 28.62
N ARG A 146 8.36 -20.84 28.24
CA ARG A 146 8.05 -21.98 29.12
C ARG A 146 9.08 -22.13 30.24
N ASP A 147 10.37 -21.95 29.94
CA ASP A 147 11.45 -21.91 30.94
C ASP A 147 11.29 -20.79 31.99
N HIS A 148 10.54 -19.75 31.66
CA HIS A 148 10.26 -18.58 32.51
C HIS A 148 8.83 -18.55 33.08
N ASN A 149 8.04 -19.61 32.88
CA ASN A 149 6.63 -19.68 33.25
C ASN A 149 5.77 -18.51 32.70
N ILE A 150 6.08 -18.04 31.48
CA ILE A 150 5.25 -17.11 30.73
C ILE A 150 4.42 -17.91 29.71
N LYS A 151 3.13 -17.61 29.65
CA LYS A 151 2.16 -18.31 28.80
C LYS A 151 2.18 -17.78 27.37
N THR A 152 1.90 -18.64 26.40
CA THR A 152 1.93 -18.29 24.98
C THR A 152 0.58 -18.42 24.31
N VAL A 153 0.24 -17.41 23.50
CA VAL A 153 -1.06 -17.29 22.84
C VAL A 153 -0.86 -17.16 21.33
N ALA A 154 -1.52 -18.01 20.55
CA ALA A 154 -1.62 -17.86 19.10
C ALA A 154 -2.98 -17.23 18.71
N VAL A 155 -2.98 -16.12 17.97
CA VAL A 155 -4.19 -15.60 17.30
C VAL A 155 -4.08 -15.92 15.82
N THR A 156 -4.81 -16.92 15.35
CA THR A 156 -4.57 -17.57 14.05
C THR A 156 -5.86 -17.99 13.37
N ALA A 157 -5.86 -18.01 12.03
CA ALA A 157 -6.95 -18.59 11.25
C ALA A 157 -6.90 -20.13 11.17
N GLY A 158 -5.96 -20.79 11.88
CA GLY A 158 -5.89 -22.25 11.96
C GLY A 158 -5.56 -22.95 10.63
N TYR A 159 -5.04 -22.23 9.64
CA TYR A 159 -4.78 -22.75 8.30
C TYR A 159 -3.36 -23.33 8.19
N ILE A 160 -3.14 -24.47 8.85
CA ILE A 160 -1.86 -25.18 9.03
C ILE A 160 -1.97 -26.64 8.53
N SER A 161 -0.87 -27.24 8.10
CA SER A 161 -0.85 -28.64 7.64
C SER A 161 -0.79 -29.63 8.82
N PRO A 162 -1.25 -30.89 8.66
CA PRO A 162 -1.18 -31.91 9.72
C PRO A 162 0.21 -32.05 10.35
N ASP A 163 1.26 -32.22 9.55
CA ASP A 163 2.65 -32.39 10.00
C ASP A 163 3.25 -31.15 10.71
N ALA A 164 2.61 -29.99 10.55
CA ALA A 164 3.04 -28.73 11.16
C ALA A 164 2.22 -28.35 12.39
N ARG A 165 0.94 -28.77 12.47
CA ARG A 165 0.05 -28.40 13.58
C ARG A 165 0.53 -28.98 14.90
N GLU A 166 1.08 -30.20 14.89
CA GLU A 166 1.57 -30.87 16.09
C GLU A 166 2.75 -30.13 16.73
N GLU A 167 3.88 -29.91 16.02
CA GLU A 167 5.00 -29.17 16.62
C GLU A 167 4.62 -27.71 16.92
N PHE A 168 3.74 -27.07 16.14
CA PHE A 168 3.31 -25.71 16.46
C PHE A 168 2.55 -25.64 17.78
N PHE A 169 1.46 -26.40 17.94
CA PHE A 169 0.61 -26.30 19.12
C PHE A 169 1.20 -26.97 20.37
N GLN A 170 2.16 -27.89 20.26
CA GLN A 170 2.92 -28.44 21.40
C GLN A 170 3.54 -27.36 22.32
N TRP A 171 3.89 -26.19 21.76
CA TRP A 171 4.55 -25.10 22.49
C TRP A 171 3.59 -23.97 22.89
N ILE A 172 2.38 -23.94 22.36
CA ILE A 172 1.34 -22.95 22.67
C ILE A 172 0.59 -23.33 23.96
N ASP A 173 0.19 -22.35 24.77
CA ASP A 173 -0.66 -22.58 25.96
C ASP A 173 -2.15 -22.27 25.67
N ALA A 174 -2.43 -21.27 24.83
CA ALA A 174 -3.79 -20.97 24.38
C ALA A 174 -3.88 -20.46 22.92
N ALA A 175 -5.05 -20.63 22.30
CA ALA A 175 -5.32 -20.15 20.94
C ALA A 175 -6.65 -19.40 20.81
N ASN A 176 -6.65 -18.27 20.11
CA ASN A 176 -7.85 -17.72 19.52
C ASN A 176 -7.89 -18.16 18.04
N VAL A 177 -8.89 -18.97 17.68
CA VAL A 177 -8.99 -19.56 16.34
C VAL A 177 -10.10 -18.89 15.54
N ASP A 178 -9.68 -18.33 14.41
CA ASP A 178 -10.40 -17.32 13.67
C ASP A 178 -11.24 -17.97 12.54
N LEU A 179 -12.33 -18.66 12.92
CA LEU A 179 -13.27 -19.34 12.02
C LEU A 179 -14.07 -18.33 11.18
N LYS A 180 -13.52 -17.96 10.02
CA LYS A 180 -13.98 -16.79 9.23
C LYS A 180 -15.39 -16.91 8.64
N ALA A 181 -15.88 -18.13 8.42
CA ALA A 181 -17.23 -18.46 7.94
C ALA A 181 -17.46 -19.97 8.13
N PHE A 182 -18.60 -20.49 7.67
CA PHE A 182 -18.89 -21.93 7.66
C PHE A 182 -19.24 -22.45 6.25
N THR A 183 -18.88 -21.69 5.21
CA THR A 183 -19.09 -22.05 3.80
C THR A 183 -17.79 -22.04 3.00
N GLU A 184 -17.52 -23.12 2.27
CA GLU A 184 -16.36 -23.24 1.38
C GLU A 184 -16.34 -22.16 0.27
N SER A 185 -17.52 -21.70 -0.16
CA SER A 185 -17.66 -20.60 -1.13
C SER A 185 -17.16 -19.26 -0.59
N PHE A 186 -17.30 -18.99 0.72
CA PHE A 186 -16.70 -17.82 1.37
C PHE A 186 -15.17 -17.96 1.38
N TYR A 187 -14.64 -19.11 1.79
CA TYR A 187 -13.20 -19.34 1.90
C TYR A 187 -12.49 -19.18 0.54
N ARG A 188 -12.99 -19.82 -0.52
CA ARG A 188 -12.40 -19.67 -1.87
C ARG A 188 -12.50 -18.24 -2.41
N ARG A 189 -13.62 -17.55 -2.17
CA ARG A 189 -13.90 -16.21 -2.75
C ARG A 189 -13.29 -15.05 -1.98
N LEU A 190 -13.21 -15.12 -0.66
CA LEU A 190 -12.82 -13.99 0.21
C LEU A 190 -11.49 -14.18 0.94
N THR A 191 -11.07 -15.42 1.25
CA THR A 191 -9.79 -15.73 1.92
C THR A 191 -8.78 -16.46 1.03
N GLN A 192 -9.18 -16.90 -0.16
CA GLN A 192 -8.36 -17.68 -1.10
C GLN A 192 -7.81 -18.99 -0.49
N THR A 193 -8.56 -19.60 0.43
CA THR A 193 -8.20 -20.83 1.15
C THR A 193 -9.41 -21.80 1.16
N HIS A 194 -9.32 -22.88 1.93
CA HIS A 194 -10.37 -23.87 2.13
C HIS A 194 -10.87 -23.87 3.59
N LEU A 195 -12.12 -24.25 3.82
CA LEU A 195 -12.74 -24.35 5.15
C LEU A 195 -12.20 -25.54 5.95
N GLN A 196 -12.10 -26.71 5.31
CA GLN A 196 -11.87 -27.98 6.01
C GLN A 196 -10.60 -28.00 6.90
N PRO A 197 -9.42 -27.50 6.48
CA PRO A 197 -8.23 -27.52 7.34
C PRO A 197 -8.34 -26.69 8.64
N VAL A 198 -9.22 -25.68 8.65
CA VAL A 198 -9.53 -24.91 9.88
C VAL A 198 -10.39 -25.75 10.82
N LEU A 199 -11.39 -26.46 10.28
CA LEU A 199 -12.21 -27.40 11.05
C LEU A 199 -11.38 -28.56 11.61
N ASP A 200 -10.47 -29.12 10.81
CA ASP A 200 -9.54 -30.18 11.24
C ASP A 200 -8.59 -29.70 12.34
N THR A 201 -8.21 -28.42 12.33
CA THR A 201 -7.38 -27.80 13.37
C THR A 201 -8.18 -27.54 14.65
N LEU A 202 -9.45 -27.13 14.56
CA LEU A 202 -10.35 -27.01 15.73
C LEU A 202 -10.59 -28.39 16.39
N VAL A 203 -10.82 -29.43 15.58
CA VAL A 203 -10.97 -30.82 16.06
C VAL A 203 -9.68 -31.30 16.72
N TYR A 204 -8.52 -31.09 16.09
CA TYR A 204 -7.21 -31.40 16.66
C TYR A 204 -7.02 -30.76 18.03
N LEU A 205 -7.25 -29.45 18.15
CA LEU A 205 -7.08 -28.72 19.42
C LEU A 205 -7.95 -29.30 20.54
N LYS A 206 -9.20 -29.70 20.26
CA LYS A 206 -10.11 -30.25 21.29
C LYS A 206 -9.79 -31.68 21.72
N HIS A 207 -9.36 -32.54 20.79
CA HIS A 207 -9.29 -33.99 21.02
C HIS A 207 -7.86 -34.53 21.14
N GLU A 208 -6.85 -33.77 20.70
CA GLU A 208 -5.45 -34.19 20.64
C GLU A 208 -4.50 -33.27 21.44
N THR A 209 -5.00 -32.20 22.10
CA THR A 209 -4.16 -31.25 22.86
C THR A 209 -4.79 -30.75 24.16
N ASP A 210 -3.97 -30.27 25.11
CA ASP A 210 -4.38 -29.53 26.30
C ASP A 210 -4.46 -27.99 26.08
N VAL A 211 -4.37 -27.51 24.84
CA VAL A 211 -4.35 -26.06 24.53
C VAL A 211 -5.73 -25.46 24.77
N TRP A 212 -5.83 -24.46 25.67
CA TRP A 212 -7.09 -23.75 25.85
C TRP A 212 -7.41 -22.92 24.60
N PHE A 213 -8.61 -23.05 24.02
CA PHE A 213 -8.94 -22.24 22.85
C PHE A 213 -10.37 -21.70 22.84
N GLU A 214 -10.53 -20.58 22.13
CA GLU A 214 -11.80 -19.89 21.92
C GLU A 214 -11.93 -19.55 20.43
N ILE A 215 -13.15 -19.63 19.91
CA ILE A 215 -13.44 -19.46 18.48
C ILE A 215 -13.88 -18.01 18.22
N THR A 216 -13.35 -17.35 17.20
CA THR A 216 -13.82 -16.03 16.76
C THR A 216 -14.35 -16.08 15.34
N ASN A 217 -15.54 -15.52 15.16
CA ASN A 217 -16.21 -15.37 13.88
C ASN A 217 -16.48 -13.88 13.64
N LEU A 218 -15.83 -13.33 12.61
CA LEU A 218 -16.03 -11.94 12.19
C LEU A 218 -17.27 -11.87 11.29
N ILE A 219 -18.36 -11.30 11.80
CA ILE A 219 -19.64 -11.22 11.08
C ILE A 219 -19.58 -10.07 10.06
N ILE A 220 -19.77 -10.39 8.79
CA ILE A 220 -19.69 -9.47 7.64
C ILE A 220 -21.08 -9.40 6.96
N PRO A 221 -21.71 -8.22 6.85
CA PRO A 221 -23.06 -8.08 6.30
C PRO A 221 -23.24 -8.62 4.88
N GLY A 222 -24.21 -9.52 4.70
CA GLY A 222 -24.51 -10.21 3.46
C GLY A 222 -23.35 -11.06 2.92
N GLU A 223 -22.60 -11.75 3.79
CA GLU A 223 -21.48 -12.64 3.41
C GLU A 223 -21.39 -13.92 4.25
N ASN A 224 -21.53 -13.82 5.58
CA ASN A 224 -21.52 -14.95 6.53
C ASN A 224 -22.51 -14.75 7.70
N ASP A 225 -23.39 -13.75 7.60
CA ASP A 225 -24.37 -13.33 8.61
C ASP A 225 -25.75 -14.00 8.45
N SER A 226 -25.85 -14.99 7.56
CA SER A 226 -27.11 -15.70 7.33
C SER A 226 -27.48 -16.59 8.53
N PRO A 227 -28.72 -16.55 9.05
CA PRO A 227 -29.13 -17.37 10.18
C PRO A 227 -28.88 -18.87 9.98
N GLN A 228 -28.99 -19.34 8.73
CA GLN A 228 -28.80 -20.75 8.36
C GLN A 228 -27.33 -21.18 8.43
N GLU A 229 -26.38 -20.35 7.98
CA GLU A 229 -24.94 -20.64 8.09
C GLU A 229 -24.50 -20.55 9.55
N LEU A 230 -24.96 -19.54 10.29
CA LEU A 230 -24.67 -19.38 11.71
C LEU A 230 -25.20 -20.55 12.54
N GLN A 231 -26.41 -21.03 12.26
CA GLN A 231 -26.97 -22.22 12.90
C GLN A 231 -26.14 -23.48 12.59
N GLN A 232 -25.80 -23.73 11.33
CA GLN A 232 -24.96 -24.87 10.92
C GLN A 232 -23.58 -24.84 11.58
N MET A 233 -22.96 -23.66 11.68
CA MET A 233 -21.68 -23.47 12.37
C MET A 233 -21.80 -23.79 13.86
N CYS A 234 -22.83 -23.27 14.53
CA CYS A 234 -23.01 -23.47 15.97
C CYS A 234 -23.38 -24.93 16.31
N GLU A 235 -24.23 -25.56 15.51
CA GLU A 235 -24.55 -26.98 15.63
C GLU A 235 -23.32 -27.85 15.36
N TRP A 236 -22.47 -27.52 14.39
CA TRP A 236 -21.21 -28.25 14.16
C TRP A 236 -20.25 -28.10 15.35
N ILE A 237 -20.09 -26.89 15.90
CA ILE A 237 -19.26 -26.64 17.09
C ILE A 237 -19.75 -27.51 18.25
N VAL A 238 -21.04 -27.47 18.59
CA VAL A 238 -21.61 -28.29 19.68
C VAL A 238 -21.42 -29.80 19.44
N ASN A 239 -21.58 -30.28 18.20
CA ASN A 239 -21.48 -31.70 17.86
C ASN A 239 -20.05 -32.23 17.69
N LYS A 240 -19.04 -31.38 17.45
CA LYS A 240 -17.66 -31.79 17.15
C LYS A 240 -16.61 -31.27 18.14
N ILE A 241 -16.85 -30.12 18.74
CA ILE A 241 -15.95 -29.43 19.66
C ILE A 241 -16.53 -29.44 21.09
N GLY A 242 -17.85 -29.32 21.23
CA GLY A 242 -18.55 -29.27 22.51
C GLY A 242 -19.28 -27.95 22.74
N ASP A 243 -20.11 -27.92 23.78
CA ASP A 243 -20.89 -26.76 24.19
C ASP A 243 -20.13 -25.82 25.16
N ASP A 244 -18.91 -26.22 25.53
CA ASP A 244 -18.07 -25.64 26.58
C ASP A 244 -17.02 -24.64 26.07
N VAL A 245 -16.69 -24.69 24.77
CA VAL A 245 -15.75 -23.77 24.11
C VAL A 245 -16.43 -22.44 23.77
N PRO A 246 -15.90 -21.28 24.24
CA PRO A 246 -16.41 -19.97 23.89
C PRO A 246 -16.40 -19.62 22.39
N VAL A 247 -17.43 -18.91 21.95
CA VAL A 247 -17.57 -18.38 20.58
C VAL A 247 -17.82 -16.87 20.61
N HIS A 248 -17.02 -16.11 19.87
CA HIS A 248 -17.06 -14.65 19.81
C HIS A 248 -17.53 -14.15 18.44
N PHE A 249 -18.64 -13.43 18.40
CA PHE A 249 -19.17 -12.77 17.20
C PHE A 249 -18.71 -11.32 17.16
N THR A 250 -17.80 -10.99 16.24
CA THR A 250 -17.14 -9.67 16.20
C THR A 250 -17.63 -8.80 15.04
N ALA A 251 -17.73 -7.49 15.26
CA ALA A 251 -18.06 -6.54 14.19
C ALA A 251 -16.91 -6.36 13.18
N PHE A 252 -17.26 -6.46 11.90
CA PHE A 252 -16.44 -6.04 10.76
C PHE A 252 -16.51 -4.53 10.56
N HIS A 253 -15.40 -3.95 10.10
CA HIS A 253 -15.36 -2.61 9.54
C HIS A 253 -14.60 -2.54 8.19
N PRO A 254 -15.07 -1.71 7.24
CA PRO A 254 -14.72 -1.82 5.83
C PRO A 254 -13.41 -1.10 5.46
N ASP A 255 -12.28 -1.62 5.94
CA ASP A 255 -10.99 -0.92 5.89
C ASP A 255 -10.09 -1.25 4.69
N PHE A 256 -10.37 -2.35 3.96
CA PHE A 256 -9.46 -2.88 2.91
C PHE A 256 -10.08 -2.98 1.51
N LYS A 257 -10.59 -4.15 1.10
CA LYS A 257 -11.10 -4.40 -0.28
C LYS A 257 -12.62 -4.56 -0.37
N MET A 258 -13.31 -4.55 0.77
CA MET A 258 -14.78 -4.64 0.87
C MET A 258 -15.35 -3.33 1.41
N VAL A 259 -14.95 -2.23 0.78
CA VAL A 259 -15.32 -0.83 1.12
C VAL A 259 -16.76 -0.48 0.74
N ASP A 260 -17.40 -1.36 -0.03
CA ASP A 260 -18.80 -1.35 -0.44
C ASP A 260 -19.75 -1.93 0.63
N LYS A 261 -19.22 -2.64 1.61
CA LYS A 261 -20.00 -3.26 2.71
C LYS A 261 -20.12 -2.31 3.90
N PRO A 262 -21.28 -2.24 4.58
CA PRO A 262 -21.42 -1.47 5.81
C PRO A 262 -20.65 -2.13 6.97
N ARG A 263 -20.38 -1.36 8.03
CA ARG A 263 -20.01 -1.92 9.34
C ARG A 263 -21.12 -2.83 9.85
N THR A 264 -20.77 -3.87 10.58
CA THR A 264 -21.76 -4.83 11.12
C THR A 264 -22.70 -4.15 12.12
N PRO A 265 -24.03 -4.22 11.92
CA PRO A 265 -24.99 -3.77 12.92
C PRO A 265 -24.87 -4.59 14.21
N HIS A 266 -25.00 -3.94 15.36
CA HIS A 266 -25.02 -4.59 16.68
C HIS A 266 -26.15 -5.64 16.76
N GLU A 267 -27.31 -5.35 16.17
CA GLU A 267 -28.44 -6.28 16.04
C GLU A 267 -28.08 -7.59 15.33
N THR A 268 -27.16 -7.56 14.35
CA THR A 268 -26.69 -8.76 13.64
C THR A 268 -25.84 -9.64 14.57
N LEU A 269 -25.00 -9.04 15.41
CA LEU A 269 -24.22 -9.77 16.42
C LEU A 269 -25.12 -10.39 17.49
N LEU A 270 -26.12 -9.64 17.98
CA LEU A 270 -27.13 -10.16 18.91
C LEU A 270 -27.94 -11.30 18.30
N CYS A 271 -28.21 -11.26 16.99
CA CYS A 271 -28.85 -12.36 16.28
C CYS A 271 -27.96 -13.61 16.24
N ALA A 272 -26.68 -13.46 15.88
CA ALA A 272 -25.70 -14.55 15.84
C ALA A 272 -25.47 -15.18 17.23
N GLN A 273 -25.29 -14.36 18.26
CA GLN A 273 -25.17 -14.80 19.66
C GLN A 273 -26.41 -15.59 20.11
N ARG A 274 -27.61 -15.09 19.85
CA ARG A 274 -28.87 -15.79 20.16
C ARG A 274 -28.99 -17.11 19.42
N ILE A 275 -28.53 -17.19 18.17
CA ILE A 275 -28.49 -18.46 17.41
C ILE A 275 -27.54 -19.44 18.10
N ALA A 276 -26.33 -19.01 18.47
CA ALA A 276 -25.37 -19.84 19.19
C ALA A 276 -25.91 -20.41 20.52
N LEU A 277 -26.53 -19.56 21.34
CA LEU A 277 -27.17 -19.96 22.60
C LEU A 277 -28.31 -20.96 22.34
N ASN A 278 -29.15 -20.73 21.33
CA ASN A 278 -30.24 -21.63 20.96
C ASN A 278 -29.76 -22.98 20.38
N SER A 279 -28.62 -22.99 19.67
CA SER A 279 -27.95 -24.20 19.19
C SER A 279 -27.20 -24.97 20.30
N GLY A 280 -27.11 -24.41 21.52
CA GLY A 280 -26.57 -25.06 22.71
C GLY A 280 -25.20 -24.59 23.19
N ILE A 281 -24.55 -23.62 22.53
CA ILE A 281 -23.27 -23.06 23.00
C ILE A 281 -23.49 -22.33 24.32
N LYS A 282 -22.76 -22.68 25.38
CA LYS A 282 -22.93 -22.08 26.72
C LYS A 282 -22.36 -20.66 26.84
N TYR A 283 -21.35 -20.32 26.03
CA TYR A 283 -20.58 -19.09 26.13
C TYR A 283 -20.46 -18.39 24.77
N ALA A 284 -21.49 -17.62 24.41
CA ALA A 284 -21.54 -16.83 23.17
C ALA A 284 -21.42 -15.33 23.48
N TYR A 285 -20.41 -14.68 22.90
CA TYR A 285 -20.04 -13.28 23.17
C TYR A 285 -20.18 -12.39 21.93
N VAL A 286 -20.37 -11.08 22.14
CA VAL A 286 -20.31 -10.06 21.07
C VAL A 286 -19.09 -9.13 21.25
N GLY A 287 -18.34 -8.89 20.18
CA GLY A 287 -17.09 -8.12 20.22
C GLY A 287 -17.01 -7.00 19.18
N ASN A 288 -16.07 -6.08 19.37
CA ASN A 288 -15.92 -4.81 18.63
C ASN A 288 -17.14 -3.86 18.74
N VAL A 289 -18.00 -4.08 19.74
CA VAL A 289 -19.16 -3.22 20.11
C VAL A 289 -19.18 -3.01 21.63
N TYR A 290 -19.79 -1.93 22.12
CA TYR A 290 -19.97 -1.73 23.56
C TYR A 290 -21.26 -2.42 24.01
N ASP A 291 -21.13 -3.60 24.62
CA ASP A 291 -22.27 -4.38 25.13
C ASP A 291 -21.87 -5.16 26.38
N LYS A 292 -21.97 -4.47 27.53
CA LYS A 292 -21.62 -5.03 28.85
C LYS A 292 -22.39 -6.32 29.16
N GLN A 293 -23.63 -6.44 28.69
CA GLN A 293 -24.44 -7.64 28.92
C GLN A 293 -23.87 -8.81 28.11
N ASN A 294 -23.67 -8.64 26.81
CA ASN A 294 -23.28 -9.73 25.91
C ASN A 294 -21.75 -9.93 25.79
N GLN A 295 -20.97 -9.27 26.66
CA GLN A 295 -19.54 -9.48 26.89
C GLN A 295 -19.25 -10.19 28.23
N SER A 296 -20.21 -10.19 29.16
CA SER A 296 -20.06 -10.78 30.48
C SER A 296 -20.27 -12.30 30.46
N THR A 297 -19.49 -13.04 31.24
CA THR A 297 -19.67 -14.49 31.43
C THR A 297 -20.77 -14.73 32.46
N TYR A 298 -21.77 -15.53 32.10
CA TYR A 298 -22.83 -16.00 33.00
C TYR A 298 -22.71 -17.50 33.25
N CYS A 299 -23.19 -17.96 34.39
CA CYS A 299 -23.23 -19.39 34.69
C CYS A 299 -24.34 -20.08 33.88
N PRO A 300 -24.06 -21.14 33.10
CA PRO A 300 -25.08 -21.83 32.31
C PRO A 300 -26.09 -22.62 33.17
N SER A 301 -25.82 -22.82 34.47
CA SER A 301 -26.69 -23.56 35.40
C SER A 301 -27.68 -22.65 36.16
N CYS A 302 -27.25 -21.47 36.62
CA CYS A 302 -28.08 -20.58 37.44
C CYS A 302 -28.29 -19.18 36.83
N HIS A 303 -27.68 -18.89 35.68
CA HIS A 303 -27.70 -17.60 34.99
C HIS A 303 -27.19 -16.39 35.79
N ALA A 304 -26.54 -16.64 36.94
CA ALA A 304 -25.81 -15.63 37.67
C ALA A 304 -24.67 -15.04 36.82
N LEU A 305 -24.39 -13.75 37.02
CA LEU A 305 -23.19 -13.10 36.53
C LEU A 305 -21.97 -13.75 37.19
N VAL A 306 -20.97 -14.14 36.40
CA VAL A 306 -19.75 -14.83 36.88
C VAL A 306 -18.51 -13.99 36.63
N ILE A 307 -18.39 -13.39 35.43
CA ILE A 307 -17.32 -12.45 35.10
C ILE A 307 -17.94 -11.27 34.36
N GLU A 308 -18.02 -10.12 35.01
CA GLU A 308 -18.54 -8.90 34.38
C GLU A 308 -17.48 -8.26 33.50
N ARG A 309 -17.80 -8.00 32.21
CA ARG A 309 -16.94 -7.26 31.27
C ARG A 309 -17.67 -6.04 30.71
N ASP A 310 -17.11 -4.86 30.91
CA ASP A 310 -17.37 -3.70 30.05
C ASP A 310 -16.17 -3.52 29.11
N TRP A 311 -16.33 -3.94 27.84
CA TRP A 311 -15.30 -3.93 26.81
C TRP A 311 -14.03 -4.74 27.18
N TYR A 312 -13.05 -4.15 27.88
CA TYR A 312 -11.81 -4.79 28.35
C TYR A 312 -11.56 -4.58 29.87
N GLU A 313 -12.61 -4.25 30.63
CA GLU A 313 -12.52 -4.00 32.08
C GLU A 313 -13.44 -4.93 32.84
N LEU A 314 -12.88 -5.50 33.88
CA LEU A 314 -13.54 -6.49 34.71
C LEU A 314 -14.14 -5.82 35.94
N GLY A 315 -15.43 -6.05 36.13
CA GLY A 315 -16.19 -5.62 37.30
C GLY A 315 -16.31 -6.75 38.31
N GLU A 316 -17.53 -7.25 38.49
CA GLU A 316 -17.80 -8.38 39.38
C GLU A 316 -17.13 -9.68 38.92
N TYR A 317 -16.53 -10.43 39.86
CA TYR A 317 -15.84 -11.70 39.62
C TYR A 317 -16.30 -12.73 40.66
N HIS A 318 -17.26 -13.57 40.28
CA HIS A 318 -17.97 -14.52 41.14
C HIS A 318 -17.53 -15.97 40.86
N LEU A 319 -16.21 -16.17 40.79
CA LEU A 319 -15.58 -17.48 40.72
C LEU A 319 -14.92 -17.85 42.06
N ASP A 320 -15.07 -19.10 42.45
CA ASP A 320 -14.21 -19.80 43.41
C ASP A 320 -13.38 -20.81 42.61
N ASP A 321 -12.10 -20.51 42.40
CA ASP A 321 -11.25 -21.15 41.39
C ASP A 321 -11.94 -21.17 40.00
N SER A 322 -12.32 -22.34 39.48
CA SER A 322 -13.03 -22.51 38.20
C SER A 322 -14.53 -22.80 38.39
N ARG A 323 -15.14 -22.40 39.52
CA ARG A 323 -16.55 -22.68 39.85
C ARG A 323 -17.36 -21.42 40.10
N CYS A 324 -18.59 -21.36 39.61
CA CYS A 324 -19.53 -20.29 39.95
C CYS A 324 -19.82 -20.28 41.47
N SER A 325 -19.55 -19.16 42.14
CA SER A 325 -19.70 -19.04 43.60
C SER A 325 -21.13 -19.22 44.12
N GLN A 326 -22.14 -19.09 43.27
CA GLN A 326 -23.56 -19.20 43.64
C GLN A 326 -24.12 -20.64 43.57
N CYS A 327 -23.58 -21.51 42.72
CA CYS A 327 -24.12 -22.88 42.55
C CYS A 327 -23.06 -23.99 42.43
N GLY A 328 -21.76 -23.69 42.44
CA GLY A 328 -20.67 -24.66 42.37
C GLY A 328 -20.43 -25.29 40.98
N GLN A 329 -21.24 -24.94 39.98
CA GLN A 329 -21.06 -25.33 38.57
C GLN A 329 -19.67 -24.92 38.08
N THR A 330 -18.90 -25.88 37.57
CA THR A 330 -17.61 -25.62 36.92
C THR A 330 -17.83 -24.80 35.65
N ILE A 331 -17.06 -23.72 35.50
CA ILE A 331 -16.95 -22.92 34.30
C ILE A 331 -15.64 -23.36 33.60
N PRO A 332 -15.67 -23.73 32.32
CA PRO A 332 -14.48 -24.19 31.61
C PRO A 332 -13.58 -22.99 31.29
N GLY A 333 -12.28 -23.10 31.56
CA GLY A 333 -11.30 -22.05 31.33
C GLY A 333 -10.04 -22.22 32.16
N VAL A 334 -9.09 -21.30 31.98
CA VAL A 334 -7.88 -21.16 32.79
C VAL A 334 -8.03 -19.90 33.63
N PHE A 335 -8.49 -20.06 34.87
CA PHE A 335 -8.79 -18.96 35.79
C PHE A 335 -7.74 -18.84 36.91
N GLU A 336 -7.64 -17.65 37.51
CA GLU A 336 -6.92 -17.43 38.76
C GLU A 336 -7.95 -17.07 39.85
N VAL A 337 -7.62 -17.26 41.13
CA VAL A 337 -8.49 -16.96 42.30
C VAL A 337 -8.96 -15.49 42.33
N ARG A 338 -8.30 -14.60 41.58
CA ARG A 338 -8.76 -13.25 41.24
C ARG A 338 -8.41 -12.97 39.78
N HIS A 339 -9.25 -12.20 39.10
CA HIS A 339 -8.90 -11.64 37.81
C HIS A 339 -7.71 -10.66 37.89
N GLY A 340 -7.05 -10.46 36.75
CA GLY A 340 -6.04 -9.41 36.61
C GLY A 340 -6.67 -8.01 36.58
N ASN A 341 -5.84 -7.00 36.91
CA ASN A 341 -6.22 -5.59 36.99
C ASN A 341 -5.60 -4.73 35.87
N TRP A 342 -5.26 -5.33 34.73
CA TRP A 342 -4.74 -4.59 33.59
C TRP A 342 -5.78 -3.61 33.04
N GLY A 343 -7.02 -4.06 32.88
CA GLY A 343 -8.10 -3.24 32.34
C GLY A 343 -7.79 -2.71 30.94
N ARG A 344 -8.34 -1.55 30.60
CA ARG A 344 -8.45 -1.09 29.19
C ARG A 344 -7.20 -0.34 28.70
N LYS A 345 -6.04 -0.64 29.30
CA LYS A 345 -4.73 -0.05 29.01
C LYS A 345 -4.13 -0.67 27.75
N ARG A 346 -3.54 0.16 26.89
CA ARG A 346 -2.64 -0.26 25.82
C ARG A 346 -1.31 0.45 26.00
N ILE A 347 -0.19 -0.26 25.85
CA ILE A 347 1.17 0.28 26.00
C ILE A 347 2.05 -0.23 24.86
N PRO A 348 2.38 0.59 23.84
CA PRO A 348 3.48 0.28 22.92
C PRO A 348 4.80 0.19 23.70
N ILE A 349 5.67 -0.75 23.34
CA ILE A 349 7.04 -0.86 23.87
C ILE A 349 8.01 -1.14 22.72
N THR A 350 9.29 -0.84 22.93
CA THR A 350 10.38 -1.14 21.98
C THR A 350 11.33 -2.15 22.61
N ILE A 351 11.83 -3.11 21.81
CA ILE A 351 12.75 -4.16 22.27
C ILE A 351 13.98 -4.14 21.36
N GLY A 352 15.05 -3.45 21.79
CA GLY A 352 16.32 -3.40 21.09
C GLY A 352 17.33 -4.44 21.57
N GLN A 353 18.38 -4.68 20.78
CA GLN A 353 19.52 -5.49 21.22
C GLN A 353 20.27 -4.77 22.35
N ALA A 354 20.22 -5.34 23.55
CA ALA A 354 21.04 -4.86 24.66
C ALA A 354 22.50 -5.32 24.49
N ASP A 355 23.42 -4.36 24.49
CA ASP A 355 24.80 -4.62 24.91
C ASP A 355 24.79 -5.26 26.32
N ALA A 356 25.84 -6.00 26.65
CA ALA A 356 25.85 -6.92 27.79
C ALA A 356 25.93 -6.24 29.18
N ASN A 357 24.93 -5.42 29.56
CA ASN A 357 24.50 -5.14 30.93
C ASN A 357 23.18 -4.32 30.97
N HIS A 358 22.14 -4.87 31.63
CA HIS A 358 20.93 -4.17 32.09
C HIS A 358 20.09 -3.41 31.03
N GLY A 359 19.12 -4.10 30.41
CA GLY A 359 18.06 -3.47 29.61
C GLY A 359 17.05 -2.68 30.47
N VAL A 360 16.42 -1.67 29.86
CA VAL A 360 15.42 -0.78 30.47
C VAL A 360 14.20 -0.68 29.57
N ILE A 361 12.99 -0.66 30.15
CA ILE A 361 11.71 -0.56 29.43
C ILE A 361 10.96 0.71 29.86
N SER A 362 10.47 1.46 28.88
CA SER A 362 9.49 2.54 29.06
C SER A 362 8.07 2.03 28.77
N CYS A 363 7.09 2.48 29.57
CA CYS A 363 5.69 2.08 29.49
C CYS A 363 4.76 3.28 29.71
N HIS A 364 3.93 3.64 28.71
CA HIS A 364 2.92 4.71 28.78
C HIS A 364 1.52 4.19 28.42
N SER A 365 0.46 4.60 29.15
CA SER A 365 -0.83 3.89 29.19
C SER A 365 -2.09 4.77 29.27
N SER A 366 -3.20 4.26 28.70
CA SER A 366 -4.63 4.59 28.99
C SER A 366 -5.17 5.94 28.41
N GLN A 367 -6.48 6.21 28.18
CA GLN A 367 -7.75 5.47 28.39
C GLN A 367 -9.01 6.06 27.64
N GLN A 368 -9.53 5.36 26.61
CA GLN A 368 -10.95 4.96 26.34
C GLN A 368 -12.26 5.83 26.34
N ASN A 369 -13.31 5.25 25.68
CA ASN A 369 -14.81 5.38 25.82
C ASN A 369 -15.56 6.60 25.18
N THR A 370 -16.86 6.61 24.76
CA THR A 370 -17.96 5.60 24.49
C THR A 370 -19.20 6.25 23.76
N ALA A 371 -19.99 5.49 22.96
CA ALA A 371 -21.38 5.76 22.45
C ALA A 371 -21.62 7.04 21.56
N GLY A 372 -22.71 7.30 20.80
CA GLY A 372 -24.01 6.65 20.39
C GLY A 372 -25.06 7.75 20.06
N SER A 373 -26.16 7.66 19.26
CA SER A 373 -26.83 6.68 18.35
C SER A 373 -27.96 7.41 17.51
N LYS A 374 -28.99 6.71 16.94
CA LYS A 374 -30.30 7.21 16.36
C LYS A 374 -30.30 7.93 14.96
N GLU A 375 -31.35 7.90 14.09
CA GLU A 375 -32.54 7.02 13.85
C GLU A 375 -33.26 7.32 12.49
N PHE A 376 -34.41 6.66 12.19
CA PHE A 376 -35.33 6.76 11.02
C PHE A 376 -34.90 6.11 9.67
N GLY A 377 -35.76 5.46 8.86
CA GLY A 377 -37.12 4.94 9.09
C GLY A 377 -37.94 4.62 7.79
N SER A 378 -38.75 3.54 7.78
CA SER A 378 -39.98 3.25 6.97
C SER A 378 -40.05 3.67 5.47
N LEU A 379 -40.47 2.85 4.48
CA LEU A 379 -41.08 1.50 4.35
C LEU A 379 -40.70 0.95 2.91
N THR A 380 -41.34 0.05 2.13
CA THR A 380 -42.68 -0.60 2.05
C THR A 380 -42.59 -2.03 1.46
N LYS A 381 -43.35 -2.43 0.42
CA LYS A 381 -43.36 -3.79 -0.23
C LYS A 381 -43.73 -3.74 -1.74
N PRO A 382 -43.45 -4.81 -2.53
CA PRO A 382 -43.54 -4.80 -4.01
C PRO A 382 -44.87 -5.32 -4.59
N GLN A 383 -45.04 -5.20 -5.91
CA GLN A 383 -46.13 -5.80 -6.71
C GLN A 383 -45.61 -6.83 -7.73
N GLN A 384 -46.45 -7.80 -8.06
CA GLN A 384 -46.23 -8.86 -9.07
C GLN A 384 -46.83 -8.45 -10.43
N LEU A 385 -46.43 -9.14 -11.50
CA LEU A 385 -47.25 -9.34 -12.70
C LEU A 385 -46.88 -10.68 -13.37
N GLU A 386 -47.85 -11.29 -14.06
CA GLU A 386 -47.86 -12.73 -14.40
C GLU A 386 -47.63 -13.04 -15.90
N PRO A 387 -47.43 -14.32 -16.29
CA PRO A 387 -46.91 -14.68 -17.61
C PRO A 387 -47.97 -14.85 -18.69
N HIS A 388 -47.55 -14.70 -19.95
CA HIS A 388 -48.32 -15.14 -21.12
C HIS A 388 -47.48 -16.04 -22.03
N LEU A 389 -48.03 -17.23 -22.29
CA LEU A 389 -47.59 -18.18 -23.31
C LEU A 389 -47.88 -17.63 -24.71
N LEU A 390 -47.02 -17.96 -25.68
CA LEU A 390 -47.48 -18.34 -27.02
C LEU A 390 -46.43 -19.23 -27.70
N THR A 391 -46.91 -20.25 -28.42
CA THR A 391 -46.10 -21.32 -29.00
C THR A 391 -45.62 -20.99 -30.41
N LYS A 392 -44.42 -21.47 -30.77
CA LYS A 392 -43.98 -21.73 -32.15
C LYS A 392 -42.92 -22.83 -32.16
N GLU A 393 -43.03 -23.75 -33.10
CA GLU A 393 -42.06 -24.84 -33.28
C GLU A 393 -40.74 -24.29 -33.87
N PRO A 394 -39.57 -24.81 -33.46
CA PRO A 394 -38.31 -24.47 -34.11
C PRO A 394 -38.20 -25.17 -35.48
N ALA A 395 -38.05 -24.40 -36.55
CA ALA A 395 -37.67 -24.95 -37.85
C ALA A 395 -36.27 -25.59 -37.77
N LYS A 396 -36.03 -26.66 -38.54
CA LYS A 396 -34.73 -27.34 -38.63
C LYS A 396 -33.69 -26.45 -39.33
N THR A 397 -33.05 -25.55 -38.60
CA THR A 397 -31.85 -24.83 -39.03
C THR A 397 -30.62 -25.71 -38.82
N THR A 398 -29.75 -25.81 -39.83
CA THR A 398 -28.46 -26.47 -39.70
C THR A 398 -27.56 -25.63 -38.81
N VAL A 399 -27.29 -26.11 -37.59
CA VAL A 399 -26.38 -25.46 -36.63
C VAL A 399 -25.03 -25.19 -37.30
N PRO A 400 -24.54 -23.94 -37.35
CA PRO A 400 -23.24 -23.64 -37.90
C PRO A 400 -22.16 -24.34 -37.07
N LYS A 401 -21.23 -25.07 -37.72
CA LYS A 401 -20.13 -25.69 -36.98
C LYS A 401 -19.20 -24.60 -36.43
N PRO A 402 -18.82 -24.66 -35.13
CA PRO A 402 -17.82 -23.74 -34.57
C PRO A 402 -16.50 -23.76 -35.35
N LYS A 403 -15.85 -22.61 -35.44
CA LYS A 403 -14.64 -22.43 -36.26
C LYS A 403 -13.40 -22.92 -35.49
N THR A 404 -12.65 -23.84 -36.09
CA THR A 404 -11.53 -24.56 -35.45
C THR A 404 -10.14 -24.18 -35.94
N SER A 405 -10.04 -23.41 -37.02
CA SER A 405 -8.81 -22.87 -37.61
C SER A 405 -8.99 -21.41 -37.98
N PHE A 406 -7.90 -20.63 -37.99
CA PHE A 406 -7.91 -19.18 -38.21
C PHE A 406 -6.79 -18.79 -39.19
N THR A 407 -6.99 -17.75 -39.99
CA THR A 407 -5.90 -17.12 -40.76
C THR A 407 -5.05 -16.20 -39.88
N GLU A 408 -3.85 -15.84 -40.30
CA GLU A 408 -2.97 -14.92 -39.53
C GLU A 408 -3.68 -13.60 -39.18
N GLN A 409 -4.40 -13.00 -40.13
CA GLN A 409 -5.18 -11.79 -39.93
C GLN A 409 -6.36 -11.97 -38.95
N GLU A 410 -6.95 -13.17 -38.88
CA GLU A 410 -7.98 -13.52 -37.89
C GLU A 410 -7.38 -13.75 -36.49
N MET A 411 -6.19 -14.35 -36.42
CA MET A 411 -5.45 -14.56 -35.18
C MET A 411 -5.03 -13.22 -34.56
N GLU A 412 -4.46 -12.33 -35.38
CA GLU A 412 -4.15 -10.93 -35.01
C GLU A 412 -5.40 -10.19 -34.52
N SER A 413 -6.51 -10.28 -35.27
CA SER A 413 -7.79 -9.65 -34.92
C SER A 413 -8.32 -10.08 -33.54
N VAL A 414 -8.22 -11.37 -33.21
CA VAL A 414 -8.65 -11.86 -31.89
C VAL A 414 -7.71 -11.39 -30.78
N THR A 415 -6.39 -11.49 -30.96
CA THR A 415 -5.45 -11.05 -29.93
C THR A 415 -5.54 -9.56 -29.64
N THR A 416 -5.71 -8.72 -30.68
CA THR A 416 -5.90 -7.27 -30.55
C THR A 416 -7.22 -6.94 -29.84
N TYR A 417 -8.34 -7.55 -30.24
CA TYR A 417 -9.64 -7.34 -29.58
C TYR A 417 -9.58 -7.72 -28.09
N THR A 418 -8.97 -8.87 -27.78
CA THR A 418 -8.78 -9.34 -26.40
C THR A 418 -7.96 -8.34 -25.57
N ARG A 419 -6.86 -7.82 -26.14
CA ARG A 419 -6.02 -6.80 -25.50
C ARG A 419 -6.78 -5.52 -25.19
N CYS A 420 -7.51 -4.96 -26.16
CA CYS A 420 -8.28 -3.74 -25.98
C CYS A 420 -9.38 -3.88 -24.89
N ILE A 421 -9.97 -5.07 -24.72
CA ILE A 421 -10.91 -5.34 -23.62
C ILE A 421 -10.19 -5.28 -22.26
N ILE A 422 -9.03 -5.93 -22.12
CA ILE A 422 -8.25 -5.92 -20.87
C ILE A 422 -7.82 -4.49 -20.52
N GLU A 423 -7.35 -3.72 -21.51
CA GLU A 423 -6.94 -2.33 -21.37
C GLU A 423 -8.11 -1.43 -20.95
N ALA A 424 -9.26 -1.54 -21.62
CA ALA A 424 -10.47 -0.79 -21.26
C ALA A 424 -10.92 -1.12 -19.83
N VAL A 425 -10.95 -2.41 -19.46
CA VAL A 425 -11.41 -2.87 -18.15
C VAL A 425 -10.42 -2.50 -17.03
N ALA A 426 -9.11 -2.55 -17.26
CA ALA A 426 -8.10 -2.06 -16.31
C ALA A 426 -8.26 -0.56 -16.06
N ASN A 427 -8.50 0.24 -17.11
CA ASN A 427 -8.78 1.67 -17.04
C ASN A 427 -10.21 2.03 -16.57
N ARG A 428 -10.99 1.05 -16.10
CA ARG A 428 -12.38 1.17 -15.61
C ARG A 428 -13.40 1.66 -16.66
N CYS A 429 -13.09 1.57 -17.95
CA CYS A 429 -14.05 1.73 -19.03
C CYS A 429 -14.97 0.50 -19.14
N LYS A 430 -16.06 0.61 -19.91
CA LYS A 430 -16.95 -0.54 -20.19
C LYS A 430 -16.36 -1.39 -21.33
N PRO A 431 -16.34 -2.74 -21.22
CA PRO A 431 -15.80 -3.58 -22.29
C PRO A 431 -16.64 -3.49 -23.59
N ASP A 432 -17.95 -3.31 -23.46
CA ASP A 432 -18.92 -3.22 -24.57
C ASP A 432 -18.65 -2.07 -25.57
N THR A 433 -17.76 -1.12 -25.24
CA THR A 433 -17.37 -0.03 -26.15
C THR A 433 -16.25 -0.42 -27.11
N VAL A 434 -15.62 -1.58 -26.96
CA VAL A 434 -14.57 -2.08 -27.87
C VAL A 434 -15.24 -2.70 -29.12
N PRO A 435 -14.95 -2.23 -30.35
CA PRO A 435 -15.57 -2.77 -31.56
C PRO A 435 -15.27 -4.27 -31.75
N VAL A 436 -16.31 -5.09 -31.88
CA VAL A 436 -16.19 -6.53 -32.13
C VAL A 436 -15.64 -6.76 -33.56
N PRO A 437 -14.53 -7.49 -33.75
CA PRO A 437 -14.00 -7.78 -35.09
C PRO A 437 -14.92 -8.76 -35.83
N ALA A 438 -14.86 -8.78 -37.17
CA ALA A 438 -15.73 -9.62 -38.00
C ALA A 438 -15.69 -11.12 -37.61
N ILE A 439 -14.50 -11.64 -37.28
CA ILE A 439 -14.29 -13.01 -36.79
C ILE A 439 -15.01 -13.29 -35.46
N GLY A 440 -15.28 -12.26 -34.67
CA GLY A 440 -16.06 -12.35 -33.42
C GLY A 440 -17.52 -12.80 -33.62
N THR A 441 -18.03 -12.81 -34.86
CA THR A 441 -19.35 -13.38 -35.18
C THR A 441 -19.36 -14.90 -35.34
N ALA A 442 -18.19 -15.54 -35.48
CA ALA A 442 -18.09 -17.01 -35.57
C ALA A 442 -18.49 -17.68 -34.25
N LEU A 443 -19.00 -18.91 -34.32
CA LEU A 443 -19.24 -19.74 -33.13
C LEU A 443 -17.94 -20.40 -32.65
N SER A 444 -17.79 -20.57 -31.34
CA SER A 444 -16.69 -21.30 -30.69
C SER A 444 -17.24 -22.19 -29.58
N TYR A 445 -16.59 -23.33 -29.29
CA TYR A 445 -16.94 -24.20 -28.16
C TYR A 445 -16.50 -23.62 -26.80
N GLY A 446 -15.57 -22.67 -26.82
CA GLY A 446 -15.07 -22.00 -25.63
C GLY A 446 -13.73 -21.32 -25.86
N VAL A 447 -13.42 -20.34 -25.01
CA VAL A 447 -12.12 -19.66 -24.98
C VAL A 447 -11.66 -19.45 -23.54
N PHE A 448 -10.34 -19.48 -23.36
CA PHE A 448 -9.66 -19.06 -22.14
C PHE A 448 -8.69 -17.94 -22.50
N VAL A 449 -8.72 -16.87 -21.73
CA VAL A 449 -7.75 -15.77 -21.81
C VAL A 449 -6.80 -15.94 -20.62
N THR A 450 -5.50 -15.93 -20.91
CA THR A 450 -4.43 -16.12 -19.94
C THR A 450 -3.52 -14.90 -20.01
N LEU A 451 -3.23 -14.29 -18.87
CA LEU A 451 -2.31 -13.16 -18.74
C LEU A 451 -1.04 -13.67 -18.07
N LYS A 452 0.12 -13.45 -18.69
CA LYS A 452 1.44 -13.79 -18.12
C LYS A 452 2.31 -12.54 -17.99
N ARG A 453 3.01 -12.40 -16.87
CA ARG A 453 4.07 -11.40 -16.67
C ARG A 453 5.41 -12.10 -16.86
N MET A 454 6.13 -11.74 -17.91
CA MET A 454 7.25 -12.54 -18.44
C MET A 454 6.76 -13.99 -18.70
N THR A 455 7.21 -14.97 -17.91
CA THR A 455 6.78 -16.38 -17.99
C THR A 455 5.74 -16.77 -16.94
N GLN A 456 5.51 -15.97 -15.90
CA GLN A 456 4.66 -16.33 -14.76
C GLN A 456 3.18 -15.98 -14.99
N LEU A 457 2.28 -16.89 -14.58
CA LEU A 457 0.83 -16.69 -14.63
C LEU A 457 0.39 -15.52 -13.74
N ARG A 458 -0.34 -14.55 -14.31
CA ARG A 458 -0.89 -13.37 -13.63
C ARG A 458 -2.42 -13.36 -13.57
N ALA A 459 -3.10 -14.03 -14.52
CA ALA A 459 -4.51 -14.40 -14.46
C ALA A 459 -4.83 -15.46 -15.53
N CYS A 460 -5.89 -16.23 -15.35
CA CYS A 460 -6.50 -17.02 -16.43
C CYS A 460 -7.97 -17.32 -16.13
N CYS A 461 -8.87 -16.80 -16.97
CA CYS A 461 -10.31 -17.09 -16.93
C CYS A 461 -10.86 -17.41 -18.33
N GLY A 462 -11.97 -18.13 -18.37
CA GLY A 462 -12.58 -18.56 -19.63
C GLY A 462 -14.06 -18.87 -19.52
N ARG A 463 -14.64 -19.27 -20.65
CA ARG A 463 -15.99 -19.83 -20.78
C ARG A 463 -15.97 -20.95 -21.81
N TRP A 464 -16.70 -22.02 -21.50
CA TRP A 464 -16.94 -23.15 -22.39
C TRP A 464 -18.39 -23.62 -22.20
N GLY A 465 -18.93 -24.33 -23.19
CA GLY A 465 -20.24 -24.95 -23.07
C GLY A 465 -20.64 -25.71 -24.32
N THR A 466 -21.58 -26.65 -24.17
CA THR A 466 -22.14 -27.44 -25.28
C THR A 466 -23.24 -26.70 -26.05
N GLU A 467 -23.79 -25.61 -25.49
CA GLU A 467 -24.74 -24.74 -26.17
C GLU A 467 -24.05 -23.90 -27.26
N THR A 468 -24.32 -24.21 -28.53
CA THR A 468 -23.77 -23.53 -29.72
C THR A 468 -24.41 -22.16 -29.99
N SER A 469 -24.74 -21.41 -28.93
CA SER A 469 -25.45 -20.13 -28.97
C SER A 469 -24.52 -18.91 -28.83
N HIS A 470 -23.29 -19.12 -28.37
CA HIS A 470 -22.34 -18.04 -28.08
C HIS A 470 -21.38 -17.73 -29.23
N THR A 471 -21.30 -16.44 -29.58
CA THR A 471 -20.33 -15.91 -30.54
C THR A 471 -18.96 -15.74 -29.89
N LEU A 472 -17.91 -15.90 -30.69
CA LEU A 472 -16.51 -15.79 -30.26
C LEU A 472 -16.21 -14.42 -29.62
N GLY A 473 -16.76 -13.33 -30.15
CA GLY A 473 -16.62 -11.98 -29.58
C GLY A 473 -17.13 -11.90 -28.15
N ASN A 474 -18.33 -12.41 -27.88
CA ASN A 474 -18.91 -12.41 -26.53
C ASN A 474 -18.11 -13.29 -25.56
N LEU A 475 -17.66 -14.47 -26.01
CA LEU A 475 -16.84 -15.37 -25.20
C LEU A 475 -15.49 -14.73 -24.82
N LEU A 476 -14.82 -14.08 -25.78
CA LEU A 476 -13.59 -13.32 -25.55
C LEU A 476 -13.83 -12.14 -24.60
N MET A 477 -14.89 -11.36 -24.80
CA MET A 477 -15.22 -10.22 -23.96
C MET A 477 -15.42 -10.60 -22.50
N ILE A 478 -16.13 -11.70 -22.23
CA ILE A 478 -16.34 -12.23 -20.88
C ILE A 478 -15.03 -12.77 -20.30
N ALA A 479 -14.29 -13.60 -21.04
CA ALA A 479 -13.05 -14.21 -20.57
C ALA A 479 -11.94 -13.18 -20.29
N ALA A 480 -11.83 -12.16 -21.14
CA ALA A 480 -10.88 -11.05 -21.01
C ALA A 480 -11.24 -10.15 -19.81
N THR A 481 -12.53 -9.80 -19.65
CA THR A 481 -13.01 -9.03 -18.50
C THR A 481 -12.74 -9.79 -17.19
N ASP A 482 -13.10 -11.07 -17.11
CA ASP A 482 -12.86 -11.88 -15.91
C ASP A 482 -11.37 -12.07 -15.62
N SER A 483 -10.52 -12.23 -16.63
CA SER A 483 -9.07 -12.29 -16.44
C SER A 483 -8.51 -10.96 -15.94
N ALA A 484 -9.14 -9.83 -16.27
CA ALA A 484 -8.76 -8.51 -15.78
C ALA A 484 -9.28 -8.22 -14.35
N THR A 485 -10.48 -8.68 -13.98
CA THR A 485 -11.16 -8.26 -12.72
C THR A 485 -11.52 -9.36 -11.73
N SER A 486 -11.76 -10.58 -12.21
CA SER A 486 -12.56 -11.59 -11.51
C SER A 486 -11.80 -12.86 -11.14
N ASP A 487 -10.58 -13.07 -11.66
CA ASP A 487 -9.73 -14.20 -11.27
C ASP A 487 -9.42 -14.14 -9.76
N LEU A 488 -10.14 -14.96 -9.00
CA LEU A 488 -10.12 -14.94 -7.54
C LEU A 488 -8.74 -15.25 -6.93
N ARG A 489 -7.79 -15.79 -7.69
CA ARG A 489 -6.42 -16.08 -7.24
C ARG A 489 -5.56 -14.83 -7.13
N PHE A 490 -5.83 -13.79 -7.93
CA PHE A 490 -4.95 -12.65 -8.09
C PHE A 490 -5.65 -11.32 -7.76
N ALA A 491 -4.92 -10.20 -7.87
CA ALA A 491 -5.53 -8.87 -7.83
C ALA A 491 -6.07 -8.49 -9.22
N ARG A 492 -7.06 -7.59 -9.28
CA ARG A 492 -7.46 -6.90 -10.52
C ARG A 492 -6.21 -6.32 -11.21
N ILE A 493 -6.14 -6.43 -12.53
CA ILE A 493 -5.07 -5.84 -13.35
C ILE A 493 -5.17 -4.32 -13.25
N THR A 494 -4.08 -3.65 -12.88
CA THR A 494 -4.01 -2.18 -12.88
C THR A 494 -3.46 -1.65 -14.21
N PRO A 495 -3.69 -0.38 -14.59
CA PRO A 495 -3.17 0.18 -15.84
C PRO A 495 -1.64 0.06 -15.97
N GLU A 496 -0.93 0.17 -14.86
CA GLU A 496 0.54 0.09 -14.78
C GLU A 496 1.07 -1.35 -15.01
N GLU A 497 0.22 -2.38 -14.90
CA GLU A 497 0.60 -3.74 -15.25
C GLU A 497 0.48 -4.02 -16.75
N LEU A 498 -0.35 -3.28 -17.50
CA LEU A 498 -0.65 -3.55 -18.92
C LEU A 498 0.59 -3.68 -19.83
N PRO A 499 1.64 -2.83 -19.72
CA PRO A 499 2.84 -2.96 -20.56
C PRO A 499 3.67 -4.22 -20.27
N LEU A 500 3.42 -4.89 -19.14
CA LEU A 500 4.20 -6.03 -18.66
C LEU A 500 3.50 -7.38 -18.95
N LEU A 501 2.35 -7.37 -19.64
CA LEU A 501 1.48 -8.53 -19.81
C LEU A 501 1.40 -9.03 -21.25
N SER A 502 1.96 -10.22 -21.45
CA SER A 502 1.60 -11.08 -22.58
C SER A 502 0.20 -11.68 -22.35
N ILE A 503 -0.49 -11.91 -23.45
CA ILE A 503 -1.85 -12.47 -23.49
C ILE A 503 -1.78 -13.74 -24.31
N GLU A 504 -2.31 -14.84 -23.78
CA GLU A 504 -2.54 -16.08 -24.52
C GLU A 504 -4.04 -16.33 -24.60
N VAL A 505 -4.53 -16.72 -25.78
CA VAL A 505 -5.94 -17.05 -26.01
C VAL A 505 -6.01 -18.50 -26.46
N SER A 506 -6.53 -19.37 -25.59
CA SER A 506 -6.70 -20.81 -25.85
C SER A 506 -8.13 -21.09 -26.33
N PHE A 507 -8.26 -21.60 -27.55
CA PHE A 507 -9.55 -21.89 -28.20
C PHE A 507 -9.87 -23.38 -28.11
N ILE A 508 -11.04 -23.72 -27.57
CA ILE A 508 -11.49 -25.12 -27.48
C ILE A 508 -12.01 -25.58 -28.84
N PHE A 509 -11.52 -26.73 -29.31
CA PHE A 509 -12.02 -27.42 -30.49
C PHE A 509 -12.07 -28.94 -30.27
N ASN A 510 -12.80 -29.64 -31.16
CA ASN A 510 -12.97 -31.09 -31.14
C ASN A 510 -13.38 -31.69 -29.76
N PRO A 511 -14.45 -31.19 -29.11
CA PRO A 511 -14.95 -31.81 -27.88
C PRO A 511 -15.56 -33.20 -28.18
N GLN A 512 -15.13 -34.22 -27.44
CA GLN A 512 -15.60 -35.61 -27.55
C GLN A 512 -15.98 -36.16 -26.17
N PRO A 513 -17.24 -36.57 -25.93
CA PRO A 513 -17.64 -37.22 -24.68
C PRO A 513 -16.95 -38.58 -24.51
N ILE A 514 -16.37 -38.82 -23.34
CA ILE A 514 -15.84 -40.13 -22.93
C ILE A 514 -17.03 -41.02 -22.56
N LYS A 515 -17.16 -42.18 -23.20
CA LYS A 515 -18.28 -43.13 -23.01
C LYS A 515 -17.93 -44.25 -22.03
N GLU A 516 -16.64 -44.51 -21.94
CA GLU A 516 -15.95 -45.43 -21.05
C GLU A 516 -16.22 -45.04 -19.60
N GLN A 517 -16.11 -46.00 -18.68
CA GLN A 517 -16.49 -45.85 -17.26
C GLN A 517 -15.44 -46.49 -16.37
N GLY A 518 -15.26 -45.99 -15.15
CA GLY A 518 -14.19 -46.46 -14.27
C GLY A 518 -12.80 -46.30 -14.89
N GLU A 519 -11.88 -47.22 -14.56
CA GLU A 519 -10.46 -47.17 -14.98
C GLU A 519 -10.27 -47.13 -16.51
N ASP A 520 -11.21 -47.66 -17.30
CA ASP A 520 -11.13 -47.67 -18.76
C ASP A 520 -11.00 -46.26 -19.35
N ARG A 521 -11.53 -45.24 -18.63
CA ARG A 521 -11.43 -43.81 -18.97
C ARG A 521 -9.96 -43.36 -19.13
N ILE A 522 -9.02 -43.92 -18.37
CA ILE A 522 -7.58 -43.61 -18.44
C ILE A 522 -7.03 -43.85 -19.86
N SER A 523 -7.48 -44.92 -20.52
CA SER A 523 -6.99 -45.33 -21.85
C SER A 523 -7.38 -44.37 -23.00
N THR A 524 -8.31 -43.45 -22.75
CA THR A 524 -8.84 -42.51 -23.76
C THR A 524 -8.11 -41.16 -23.79
N ILE A 525 -7.12 -40.97 -22.91
CA ILE A 525 -6.53 -39.66 -22.60
C ILE A 525 -5.07 -39.62 -23.04
N GLU A 526 -4.82 -38.88 -24.13
CA GLU A 526 -3.49 -38.53 -24.57
C GLU A 526 -3.06 -37.22 -23.89
N ILE A 527 -2.11 -37.32 -22.96
CA ILE A 527 -1.44 -36.16 -22.33
C ILE A 527 -0.80 -35.27 -23.42
N ASP A 528 -0.67 -33.97 -23.14
CA ASP A 528 -0.23 -32.91 -24.07
C ASP A 528 -1.20 -32.60 -25.23
N LYS A 529 -2.10 -33.54 -25.57
CA LYS A 529 -3.07 -33.43 -26.68
C LYS A 529 -4.50 -33.12 -26.22
N HIS A 530 -4.98 -33.81 -25.18
CA HIS A 530 -6.35 -33.68 -24.68
C HIS A 530 -6.39 -32.75 -23.46
N GLY A 531 -7.36 -31.84 -23.43
CA GLY A 531 -7.86 -31.19 -22.21
C GLY A 531 -9.08 -31.97 -21.71
N LEU A 532 -9.40 -31.82 -20.42
CA LEU A 532 -10.51 -32.51 -19.78
C LEU A 532 -11.53 -31.52 -19.23
N ALA A 533 -12.82 -31.82 -19.42
CA ALA A 533 -13.92 -31.16 -18.74
C ALA A 533 -14.82 -32.20 -18.08
N VAL A 534 -15.27 -31.92 -16.85
CA VAL A 534 -16.23 -32.73 -16.10
C VAL A 534 -17.50 -31.94 -15.82
N ASP A 535 -18.64 -32.58 -16.05
CA ASP A 535 -19.97 -32.11 -15.64
C ASP A 535 -20.57 -33.11 -14.65
N HIS A 536 -21.16 -32.59 -13.58
CA HIS A 536 -21.72 -33.35 -12.48
C HIS A 536 -22.73 -32.48 -11.73
N PRO A 537 -23.85 -33.02 -11.18
CA PRO A 537 -24.86 -32.21 -10.48
C PRO A 537 -24.35 -31.40 -9.27
N LEU A 538 -23.18 -31.77 -8.72
CA LEU A 538 -22.55 -31.06 -7.59
C LEU A 538 -21.45 -30.05 -8.01
N GLY A 539 -20.98 -30.06 -9.25
CA GLY A 539 -19.85 -29.21 -9.67
C GLY A 539 -19.37 -29.42 -11.11
N ARG A 540 -18.78 -28.38 -11.70
CA ARG A 540 -18.23 -28.37 -13.07
C ARG A 540 -16.78 -27.93 -13.08
N GLY A 541 -15.92 -28.67 -13.78
CA GLY A 541 -14.48 -28.42 -13.85
C GLY A 541 -13.92 -28.55 -15.26
N LEU A 542 -12.83 -27.85 -15.56
CA LEU A 542 -12.13 -27.94 -16.85
C LEU A 542 -10.63 -27.64 -16.72
N LEU A 543 -9.78 -28.50 -17.25
CA LEU A 543 -8.33 -28.33 -17.38
C LEU A 543 -7.90 -28.33 -18.86
N LEU A 544 -7.00 -27.41 -19.23
CA LEU A 544 -6.44 -27.30 -20.57
C LEU A 544 -5.35 -28.38 -20.79
N PRO A 545 -5.04 -28.82 -22.03
CA PRO A 545 -4.10 -29.92 -22.28
C PRO A 545 -2.73 -29.73 -21.63
N GLN A 546 -2.17 -28.53 -21.77
CA GLN A 546 -0.88 -28.13 -21.21
C GLN A 546 -0.80 -28.24 -19.67
N ALA A 547 -1.93 -28.25 -18.94
CA ALA A 547 -1.91 -28.33 -17.48
C ALA A 547 -1.32 -29.66 -16.98
N ALA A 548 -1.59 -30.77 -17.68
CA ALA A 548 -0.98 -32.06 -17.36
C ALA A 548 0.52 -32.09 -17.70
N THR A 549 0.92 -31.49 -18.81
CA THR A 549 2.33 -31.41 -19.23
C THR A 549 3.15 -30.52 -18.29
N GLU A 550 2.63 -29.35 -17.93
CA GLU A 550 3.25 -28.40 -16.99
C GLU A 550 3.42 -29.01 -15.59
N ALA A 551 2.43 -29.75 -15.10
CA ALA A 551 2.44 -30.40 -13.78
C ALA A 551 2.96 -31.86 -13.78
N ARG A 552 3.36 -32.39 -14.94
CA ARG A 552 3.83 -33.78 -15.16
C ARG A 552 2.86 -34.88 -14.70
N TRP A 553 1.56 -34.65 -14.86
CA TRP A 553 0.51 -35.62 -14.53
C TRP A 553 0.37 -36.71 -15.59
N ASP A 554 0.11 -37.95 -15.14
CA ASP A 554 -0.39 -39.01 -16.02
C ASP A 554 -1.91 -38.88 -16.27
N ALA A 555 -2.45 -39.75 -17.12
CA ALA A 555 -3.87 -39.74 -17.49
C ALA A 555 -4.83 -39.98 -16.31
N LYS A 556 -4.41 -40.68 -15.25
CA LYS A 556 -5.21 -40.87 -14.04
C LYS A 556 -5.16 -39.60 -13.18
N MET A 557 -3.97 -39.08 -12.88
CA MET A 557 -3.81 -37.85 -12.11
C MET A 557 -4.54 -36.67 -12.75
N PHE A 558 -4.58 -36.61 -14.08
CA PHE A 558 -5.29 -35.57 -14.81
C PHE A 558 -6.83 -35.66 -14.68
N LEU A 559 -7.37 -36.88 -14.60
CA LEU A 559 -8.78 -37.14 -14.27
C LEU A 559 -9.09 -36.78 -12.82
N ASP A 560 -8.24 -37.18 -11.87
CA ASP A 560 -8.37 -36.84 -10.45
C ASP A 560 -8.44 -35.31 -10.27
N GLN A 561 -7.52 -34.58 -10.91
CA GLN A 561 -7.40 -33.12 -10.81
C GLN A 561 -8.53 -32.34 -11.50
N VAL A 562 -9.18 -32.87 -12.55
CA VAL A 562 -10.36 -32.17 -13.13
C VAL A 562 -11.58 -32.26 -12.19
N CYS A 563 -11.73 -33.36 -11.45
CA CYS A 563 -12.71 -33.51 -10.38
C CYS A 563 -12.40 -32.56 -9.20
N CYS A 564 -11.15 -32.53 -8.71
CA CYS A 564 -10.76 -31.56 -7.66
C CYS A 564 -11.02 -30.10 -8.08
N LYS A 565 -10.75 -29.74 -9.35
CA LYS A 565 -11.04 -28.40 -9.87
C LYS A 565 -12.54 -28.08 -9.92
N ALA A 566 -13.39 -29.08 -10.14
CA ALA A 566 -14.85 -28.96 -10.08
C ALA A 566 -15.40 -28.78 -8.65
N GLY A 567 -14.59 -29.05 -7.61
CA GLY A 567 -15.04 -29.13 -6.22
C GLY A 567 -15.60 -30.51 -5.85
N LEU A 568 -15.26 -31.54 -6.62
CA LEU A 568 -15.66 -32.94 -6.41
C LEU A 568 -14.48 -33.72 -5.78
N PRO A 569 -14.74 -34.83 -5.05
CA PRO A 569 -13.71 -35.80 -4.69
C PRO A 569 -12.90 -36.27 -5.91
N GLU A 570 -11.61 -36.52 -5.72
CA GLU A 570 -10.69 -36.91 -6.80
C GLU A 570 -11.21 -38.12 -7.61
N ASP A 571 -11.74 -39.14 -6.92
CA ASP A 571 -12.19 -40.38 -7.53
C ASP A 571 -13.58 -40.34 -8.19
N THR A 572 -14.28 -39.19 -8.18
CA THR A 572 -15.67 -39.11 -8.67
C THR A 572 -15.79 -39.56 -10.13
N TRP A 573 -14.80 -39.27 -10.99
CA TRP A 573 -14.78 -39.77 -12.38
C TRP A 573 -14.74 -41.30 -12.51
N ARG A 574 -14.28 -42.02 -11.47
CA ARG A 574 -14.10 -43.47 -11.44
C ARG A 574 -15.29 -44.17 -10.82
N ARG A 575 -15.87 -43.59 -9.76
CA ARG A 575 -16.90 -44.24 -8.92
C ARG A 575 -18.33 -43.77 -9.20
N ASP A 576 -18.53 -42.54 -9.70
CA ASP A 576 -19.86 -41.97 -9.93
C ASP A 576 -20.21 -41.98 -11.43
N THR A 577 -21.33 -42.62 -11.77
CA THR A 577 -21.83 -42.69 -13.15
C THR A 577 -22.52 -41.39 -13.60
N GLN A 578 -22.76 -40.43 -12.69
CA GLN A 578 -23.23 -39.08 -13.02
C GLN A 578 -22.09 -38.15 -13.45
N ALA A 579 -20.83 -38.59 -13.38
CA ALA A 579 -19.67 -37.81 -13.85
C ALA A 579 -19.52 -37.92 -15.37
N GLU A 580 -20.11 -36.98 -16.10
CA GLU A 580 -19.94 -36.85 -17.55
C GLU A 580 -18.60 -36.18 -17.86
N LEU A 581 -17.77 -36.85 -18.67
CA LEU A 581 -16.45 -36.34 -19.07
C LEU A 581 -16.40 -36.04 -20.57
N THR A 582 -15.70 -34.98 -20.92
CA THR A 582 -15.43 -34.57 -22.31
C THR A 582 -13.94 -34.29 -22.47
N THR A 583 -13.28 -34.97 -23.41
CA THR A 583 -11.98 -34.55 -23.91
C THR A 583 -12.17 -33.42 -24.93
N PHE A 584 -11.18 -32.54 -25.07
CA PHE A 584 -11.14 -31.54 -26.14
C PHE A 584 -9.68 -31.19 -26.48
N GLN A 585 -9.46 -30.38 -27.50
CA GLN A 585 -8.13 -29.91 -27.91
C GLN A 585 -8.08 -28.38 -27.89
N THR A 586 -6.89 -27.78 -27.78
CA THR A 586 -6.75 -26.32 -27.77
C THR A 586 -5.68 -25.80 -28.73
N ASN A 587 -6.06 -24.81 -29.55
CA ASN A 587 -5.09 -23.95 -30.25
C ASN A 587 -4.84 -22.71 -29.39
N VAL A 588 -3.57 -22.34 -29.21
CA VAL A 588 -3.18 -21.17 -28.39
C VAL A 588 -2.62 -20.08 -29.31
N LEU A 589 -3.21 -18.89 -29.24
CA LEU A 589 -2.67 -17.69 -29.86
C LEU A 589 -1.95 -16.87 -28.80
N THR A 590 -0.74 -16.38 -29.11
CA THR A 590 0.04 -15.56 -28.18
C THR A 590 0.20 -14.15 -28.72
N SER A 591 -0.02 -13.16 -27.85
CA SER A 591 0.39 -11.77 -28.02
C SER A 591 1.47 -11.52 -26.96
N PRO A 592 2.70 -11.16 -27.34
CA PRO A 592 3.75 -10.84 -26.36
C PRO A 592 3.32 -9.66 -25.48
N ALA A 593 4.03 -9.41 -24.38
CA ALA A 593 3.88 -8.15 -23.68
C ALA A 593 4.15 -7.00 -24.69
N PRO A 594 3.42 -5.87 -24.62
CA PRO A 594 3.74 -4.72 -25.45
C PRO A 594 5.23 -4.42 -25.34
N GLN A 595 5.92 -4.24 -26.47
CA GLN A 595 7.28 -3.73 -26.41
C GLN A 595 7.20 -2.39 -25.68
N MET A 596 7.86 -2.31 -24.53
CA MET A 596 7.72 -1.14 -23.66
C MET A 596 8.46 0.03 -24.29
N GLU A 597 7.74 0.79 -25.12
CA GLU A 597 8.15 2.12 -25.55
C GLU A 597 8.64 2.88 -24.31
N LEU A 598 9.70 3.68 -24.48
CA LEU A 598 10.37 4.41 -23.41
C LEU A 598 9.40 5.37 -22.73
N ASP A 599 8.73 4.87 -21.68
CA ASP A 599 7.50 5.45 -21.13
C ASP A 599 7.71 6.89 -20.65
N PRO A 600 7.02 7.88 -21.24
CA PRO A 600 7.08 9.27 -20.80
C PRO A 600 6.73 9.48 -19.31
N ILE A 601 5.97 8.55 -18.70
CA ILE A 601 5.60 8.60 -17.28
C ILE A 601 6.83 8.28 -16.40
N HIS A 602 7.72 7.38 -16.81
CA HIS A 602 8.95 7.11 -16.07
C HIS A 602 9.94 8.30 -16.09
N PHE A 603 9.88 9.15 -17.11
CA PHE A 603 10.68 10.39 -17.21
C PHE A 603 9.99 11.61 -16.58
N HIS A 604 9.52 11.47 -15.33
CA HIS A 604 8.97 12.55 -14.51
C HIS A 604 9.95 13.71 -14.22
N THR A 605 9.42 14.83 -13.72
CA THR A 605 10.18 16.07 -13.41
C THR A 605 11.20 15.95 -12.28
N ARG A 606 11.23 14.83 -11.54
CA ARG A 606 12.26 14.49 -10.54
C ARG A 606 13.54 14.01 -11.24
N HIS A 607 13.50 12.87 -11.94
CA HIS A 607 14.63 12.30 -12.71
C HIS A 607 15.32 13.27 -13.71
N THR A 608 14.69 14.42 -14.03
CA THR A 608 15.23 15.44 -14.93
C THR A 608 16.40 16.25 -14.36
N SER A 609 16.41 16.52 -13.04
CA SER A 609 17.62 17.02 -12.37
C SER A 609 18.69 15.93 -12.36
N ASP A 610 18.26 14.71 -12.08
CA ASP A 610 19.12 13.64 -11.61
C ASP A 610 19.96 13.06 -12.75
N LEU A 611 19.37 12.88 -13.94
CA LEU A 611 20.13 12.50 -15.15
C LEU A 611 21.19 13.55 -15.55
N ILE A 612 20.93 14.83 -15.33
CA ILE A 612 21.92 15.90 -15.60
C ILE A 612 22.95 15.98 -14.47
N HIS A 613 22.54 15.72 -13.22
CA HIS A 613 23.45 15.64 -12.07
C HIS A 613 24.42 14.47 -12.24
N ILE A 614 23.92 13.25 -12.47
CA ILE A 614 24.70 12.02 -12.75
C ILE A 614 25.62 12.25 -13.95
N ALA A 615 25.15 12.84 -15.04
CA ALA A 615 26.01 13.15 -16.18
C ALA A 615 27.15 14.13 -15.82
N ASN A 616 26.93 15.09 -14.91
CA ASN A 616 28.00 15.96 -14.38
C ASN A 616 28.90 15.25 -13.34
N LEU A 617 28.39 14.31 -12.55
CA LEU A 617 29.21 13.48 -11.64
C LEU A 617 30.18 12.59 -12.43
N VAL A 618 29.70 11.92 -13.49
CA VAL A 618 30.54 11.15 -14.44
C VAL A 618 31.50 12.09 -15.20
N LEU A 619 31.11 13.33 -15.50
CA LEU A 619 32.00 14.34 -16.06
C LEU A 619 33.15 14.71 -15.11
N GLN A 620 32.91 14.65 -13.79
CA GLN A 620 33.85 14.95 -12.72
C GLN A 620 34.58 13.71 -12.16
N ASP A 621 34.36 12.53 -12.76
CA ASP A 621 34.91 11.23 -12.31
C ASP A 621 34.55 10.88 -10.85
N GLN A 622 33.35 11.30 -10.39
CA GLN A 622 32.82 10.97 -9.07
C GLN A 622 31.99 9.68 -9.07
N ALA A 623 31.94 9.02 -7.91
CA ALA A 623 31.15 7.82 -7.67
C ALA A 623 29.64 8.07 -7.82
N ILE A 624 28.90 7.06 -8.29
CA ILE A 624 27.46 7.17 -8.62
C ILE A 624 26.65 5.91 -8.30
N GLU A 625 27.26 4.88 -7.70
CA GLU A 625 26.65 3.57 -7.45
C GLU A 625 25.35 3.66 -6.67
N HIS A 626 25.29 4.54 -5.66
CA HIS A 626 24.09 4.80 -4.85
C HIS A 626 23.00 5.64 -5.56
N MET A 627 23.24 6.06 -6.81
CA MET A 627 22.32 6.87 -7.62
C MET A 627 21.85 6.15 -8.91
N ILE A 628 22.28 4.91 -9.12
CA ILE A 628 21.89 4.10 -10.26
C ILE A 628 20.63 3.31 -9.89
N GLU A 629 19.48 3.72 -10.44
CA GLU A 629 18.22 2.98 -10.36
C GLU A 629 18.15 1.90 -11.47
N ASP A 630 17.47 0.78 -11.22
CA ASP A 630 17.44 -0.39 -12.13
C ASP A 630 17.16 -0.03 -13.60
N TRP A 631 16.19 0.85 -13.84
CA TRP A 631 15.78 1.29 -15.18
C TRP A 631 16.90 2.03 -15.95
N MET A 632 17.87 2.66 -15.26
CA MET A 632 19.03 3.26 -15.91
C MET A 632 20.02 2.21 -16.44
N THR A 633 20.01 1.01 -15.84
CA THR A 633 20.87 -0.13 -16.23
C THR A 633 20.22 -1.06 -17.25
N GLN A 634 18.89 -1.01 -17.39
CA GLN A 634 18.13 -1.83 -18.33
C GLN A 634 18.63 -1.65 -19.77
N ILE A 635 18.82 -2.78 -20.47
CA ILE A 635 19.31 -2.80 -21.85
C ILE A 635 18.13 -2.64 -22.81
N HIS A 636 18.18 -1.63 -23.67
CA HIS A 636 17.20 -1.43 -24.74
C HIS A 636 17.64 -2.17 -26.01
N VAL A 637 16.76 -3.02 -26.56
CA VAL A 637 17.04 -3.80 -27.78
C VAL A 637 17.02 -2.91 -29.02
N GLU A 638 16.11 -1.94 -29.06
CA GLU A 638 16.03 -0.94 -30.12
C GLU A 638 17.19 0.07 -30.08
N GLU A 639 17.39 0.79 -31.18
CA GLU A 639 18.40 1.85 -31.24
C GLU A 639 18.01 3.04 -30.35
N LEU A 640 18.70 3.18 -29.20
CA LEU A 640 18.59 4.31 -28.29
C LEU A 640 19.77 5.27 -28.51
N GLY A 641 19.51 6.57 -28.38
CA GLY A 641 20.53 7.61 -28.51
C GLY A 641 20.48 8.70 -27.44
N LEU A 642 21.60 9.39 -27.28
CA LEU A 642 21.81 10.38 -26.24
C LEU A 642 22.70 11.51 -26.76
N TYR A 643 22.15 12.72 -26.83
CA TYR A 643 22.87 13.96 -27.14
C TYR A 643 23.09 14.76 -25.84
N MET A 644 24.26 15.35 -25.65
CA MET A 644 24.52 16.26 -24.53
C MET A 644 25.11 17.58 -25.02
N GLN A 645 24.87 18.66 -24.26
CA GLN A 645 25.45 19.98 -24.50
C GLN A 645 25.82 20.70 -23.20
N THR A 646 27.02 21.30 -23.17
CA THR A 646 27.55 22.07 -22.03
C THR A 646 27.17 23.55 -22.10
N ARG A 647 27.46 24.32 -21.03
CA ARG A 647 27.20 25.76 -20.95
C ARG A 647 27.96 26.56 -22.04
N SER A 648 29.18 26.12 -22.41
CA SER A 648 30.00 26.63 -23.51
C SER A 648 29.51 26.21 -24.91
N LYS A 649 28.39 25.46 -24.97
CA LYS A 649 27.75 24.91 -26.18
C LYS A 649 28.53 23.80 -26.89
N LEU A 650 29.61 23.28 -26.30
CA LEU A 650 30.21 22.01 -26.75
C LEU A 650 29.16 20.90 -26.65
N SER A 651 29.15 19.98 -27.62
CA SER A 651 28.18 18.88 -27.65
C SER A 651 28.77 17.57 -28.16
N THR A 652 28.14 16.47 -27.75
CA THR A 652 28.54 15.08 -27.95
C THR A 652 27.30 14.22 -28.26
N THR A 653 27.47 13.02 -28.79
CA THR A 653 26.36 12.08 -29.02
C THR A 653 26.84 10.63 -28.97
N ALA A 654 26.12 9.78 -28.25
CA ALA A 654 26.24 8.32 -28.30
C ALA A 654 24.92 7.72 -28.81
N VAL A 655 24.94 6.79 -29.76
CA VAL A 655 23.73 6.13 -30.32
C VAL A 655 24.05 4.68 -30.71
N GLY A 656 23.21 3.73 -30.28
CA GLY A 656 23.24 2.36 -30.78
C GLY A 656 22.30 1.41 -30.02
N PRO A 657 21.83 0.33 -30.66
CA PRO A 657 21.03 -0.71 -30.01
C PRO A 657 21.84 -1.48 -28.96
N GLY A 658 21.14 -2.18 -28.06
CA GLY A 658 21.77 -3.01 -27.01
C GLY A 658 22.46 -2.21 -25.91
N ASN A 659 22.12 -0.93 -25.73
CA ASN A 659 22.68 -0.07 -24.69
C ASN A 659 21.66 0.24 -23.59
N SER A 660 22.15 0.46 -22.38
CA SER A 660 21.41 1.07 -21.28
C SER A 660 21.64 2.59 -21.21
N LEU A 661 20.76 3.31 -20.53
CA LEU A 661 20.86 4.77 -20.43
C LEU A 661 22.17 5.19 -19.74
N ILE A 662 22.57 4.52 -18.66
CA ILE A 662 23.83 4.82 -17.97
C ILE A 662 25.05 4.55 -18.87
N LYS A 663 24.99 3.54 -19.75
CA LYS A 663 26.06 3.26 -20.71
C LYS A 663 26.19 4.36 -21.76
N LEU A 664 25.07 4.88 -22.26
CA LEU A 664 25.06 6.02 -23.19
C LEU A 664 25.57 7.30 -22.52
N ILE A 665 25.26 7.52 -21.23
CA ILE A 665 25.80 8.64 -20.45
C ILE A 665 27.32 8.57 -20.37
N GLN A 666 27.88 7.41 -19.98
CA GLN A 666 29.33 7.18 -19.90
C GLN A 666 30.02 7.40 -21.26
N LEU A 667 29.47 6.84 -22.34
CA LEU A 667 30.02 6.98 -23.69
C LEU A 667 30.01 8.45 -24.17
N ALA A 668 28.89 9.16 -23.99
CA ALA A 668 28.76 10.55 -24.38
C ALA A 668 29.75 11.45 -23.60
N VAL A 669 29.87 11.26 -22.29
CA VAL A 669 30.81 12.00 -21.42
C VAL A 669 32.27 11.71 -21.79
N HIS A 670 32.63 10.46 -22.08
CA HIS A 670 33.97 10.11 -22.52
C HIS A 670 34.37 10.86 -23.80
N SER A 671 33.52 10.82 -24.83
CA SER A 671 33.74 11.58 -26.07
C SER A 671 33.75 13.09 -25.86
N LEU A 672 33.05 13.62 -24.85
CA LEU A 672 33.14 15.05 -24.49
C LEU A 672 34.52 15.41 -23.91
N LYS A 673 35.08 14.57 -23.02
CA LYS A 673 36.45 14.74 -22.49
C LYS A 673 37.49 14.70 -23.61
N GLU A 674 37.36 13.79 -24.58
CA GLU A 674 38.23 13.78 -25.78
C GLU A 674 38.10 15.06 -26.63
N ILE A 675 36.88 15.57 -26.83
CA ILE A 675 36.64 16.80 -27.61
C ILE A 675 37.31 18.00 -26.94
N CYS A 676 37.21 18.14 -25.61
CA CYS A 676 37.84 19.22 -24.85
C CYS A 676 39.36 19.16 -24.93
N THR A 677 39.95 17.97 -24.67
CA THR A 677 41.40 17.72 -24.80
C THR A 677 41.91 18.08 -26.19
N ARG A 678 41.24 17.61 -27.25
CA ARG A 678 41.63 17.89 -28.64
C ARG A 678 41.48 19.37 -29.03
N LYS A 679 40.47 20.07 -28.52
CA LYS A 679 40.22 21.49 -28.83
C LYS A 679 40.96 22.47 -27.91
N ARG A 680 41.58 21.99 -26.82
CA ARG A 680 42.15 22.83 -25.74
C ARG A 680 41.14 23.82 -25.15
N VAL A 681 39.94 23.32 -24.86
CA VAL A 681 38.86 24.07 -24.20
C VAL A 681 38.62 23.46 -22.83
N GLU A 682 38.36 24.30 -21.83
CA GLU A 682 38.06 23.89 -20.46
C GLU A 682 36.75 23.08 -20.39
N LEU A 683 36.71 22.07 -19.51
CA LEU A 683 35.58 21.15 -19.38
C LEU A 683 34.52 21.77 -18.46
N ASP A 684 33.35 22.11 -19.02
CA ASP A 684 32.31 22.85 -18.31
C ASP A 684 30.97 22.09 -18.21
N GLN A 685 30.13 22.50 -17.25
CA GLN A 685 28.93 21.76 -16.85
C GLN A 685 27.98 21.45 -18.03
N ILE A 686 27.49 20.21 -18.06
CA ILE A 686 26.38 19.78 -18.92
C ILE A 686 25.11 20.49 -18.47
N THR A 687 24.49 21.27 -19.37
CA THR A 687 23.27 22.06 -19.08
C THR A 687 22.03 21.52 -19.79
N ARG A 688 22.23 20.71 -20.84
CA ARG A 688 21.19 20.06 -21.63
C ARG A 688 21.59 18.62 -21.94
N LEU A 689 20.62 17.72 -21.81
CA LEU A 689 20.69 16.35 -22.28
C LEU A 689 19.43 16.10 -23.14
N THR A 690 19.56 15.44 -24.28
CA THR A 690 18.45 15.07 -25.14
C THR A 690 18.52 13.57 -25.45
N LEU A 691 17.55 12.82 -24.92
CA LEU A 691 17.32 11.41 -25.26
C LEU A 691 16.71 11.33 -26.66
N LEU A 692 17.16 10.36 -27.45
CA LEU A 692 16.69 10.05 -28.80
C LEU A 692 16.08 8.65 -28.75
N ARG A 693 14.75 8.56 -28.83
CA ARG A 693 13.94 7.34 -28.68
C ARG A 693 13.02 7.14 -29.89
N GLU A 694 12.34 6.00 -29.97
CA GLU A 694 11.39 5.66 -31.04
C GLU A 694 12.06 5.76 -32.44
N PRO A 695 13.01 4.87 -32.77
CA PRO A 695 13.79 4.93 -34.01
C PRO A 695 12.94 4.58 -35.24
N ILE A 696 12.62 5.59 -36.07
CA ILE A 696 11.96 5.43 -37.35
C ILE A 696 13.02 5.43 -38.46
N HIS A 697 13.40 4.27 -38.96
CA HIS A 697 14.24 4.18 -40.16
C HIS A 697 13.49 4.76 -41.37
N LEU A 698 14.17 5.60 -42.15
CA LEU A 698 13.60 6.29 -43.31
C LEU A 698 14.10 5.65 -44.61
N VAL A 699 13.21 5.58 -45.60
CA VAL A 699 13.49 5.09 -46.96
C VAL A 699 13.54 6.24 -47.96
N PRO A 700 14.22 6.12 -49.12
CA PRO A 700 14.33 7.19 -50.11
C PRO A 700 13.01 7.86 -50.49
N ASP A 701 11.94 7.08 -50.62
CA ASP A 701 10.60 7.56 -51.01
C ASP A 701 9.91 8.42 -49.93
N ASP A 702 10.41 8.43 -48.69
CA ASP A 702 10.00 9.38 -47.66
C ASP A 702 10.38 10.83 -48.02
N TYR A 703 11.33 11.03 -48.94
CA TYR A 703 11.78 12.34 -49.38
C TYR A 703 11.22 12.69 -50.77
N PRO A 704 10.66 13.91 -50.98
CA PRO A 704 10.56 15.03 -50.06
C PRO A 704 9.27 15.05 -49.22
N ASN A 705 8.44 14.00 -49.21
CA ASN A 705 7.06 14.12 -48.74
C ASN A 705 6.89 14.08 -47.20
N ARG A 706 7.71 13.30 -46.49
CA ARG A 706 7.59 13.03 -45.03
C ARG A 706 8.32 14.05 -44.14
N HIS A 707 9.11 14.98 -44.69
CA HIS A 707 9.85 15.97 -43.88
C HIS A 707 8.93 16.83 -42.98
N ARG A 708 7.66 17.02 -43.37
CA ARG A 708 6.69 17.84 -42.62
C ARG A 708 6.09 17.11 -41.42
N SER A 709 5.91 15.79 -41.44
CA SER A 709 5.46 15.05 -40.26
C SER A 709 6.59 14.88 -39.24
N LEU A 710 7.84 14.78 -39.69
CA LEU A 710 9.04 14.68 -38.84
C LEU A 710 9.48 16.04 -38.23
N THR A 711 8.60 17.05 -38.15
CA THR A 711 8.93 18.45 -37.79
C THR A 711 9.57 18.61 -36.40
N ASN A 712 9.35 17.69 -35.46
CA ASN A 712 9.97 17.69 -34.13
C ASN A 712 11.03 16.59 -33.92
N CYS A 713 11.32 15.77 -34.93
CA CYS A 713 12.27 14.67 -34.84
C CYS A 713 13.71 15.11 -35.11
N ALA A 714 14.66 14.48 -34.42
CA ALA A 714 16.07 14.49 -34.83
C ALA A 714 16.28 13.50 -35.99
N ILE A 715 17.15 13.84 -36.94
CA ILE A 715 17.53 12.95 -38.05
C ILE A 715 19.00 12.57 -37.90
N LEU A 716 19.29 11.29 -37.68
CA LEU A 716 20.63 10.72 -37.77
C LEU A 716 20.81 10.13 -39.17
N GLY A 717 21.94 10.41 -39.81
CA GLY A 717 22.37 9.70 -41.01
C GLY A 717 23.71 9.03 -40.79
N ARG A 718 23.89 7.82 -41.34
CA ARG A 718 25.15 7.06 -41.31
C ARG A 718 25.55 6.63 -42.72
N ARG A 719 26.85 6.68 -43.00
CA ARG A 719 27.46 6.29 -44.27
C ARG A 719 28.88 5.77 -44.02
N GLY A 720 29.01 4.45 -43.88
CA GLY A 720 30.23 3.83 -43.36
C GLY A 720 30.65 4.45 -42.01
N PRO A 721 31.91 4.88 -41.82
CA PRO A 721 32.37 5.51 -40.58
C PRO A 721 31.92 6.97 -40.40
N LYS A 722 31.20 7.56 -41.36
CA LYS A 722 30.74 8.96 -41.29
C LYS A 722 29.28 9.00 -40.84
N TRP A 723 28.96 9.95 -39.96
CA TRP A 723 27.59 10.19 -39.52
C TRP A 723 27.31 11.69 -39.37
N SER A 724 26.03 12.06 -39.36
CA SER A 724 25.54 13.42 -39.12
C SER A 724 24.24 13.35 -38.32
N LEU A 725 24.11 14.16 -37.27
CA LEU A 725 22.88 14.32 -36.50
C LEU A 725 22.33 15.74 -36.68
N SER A 726 21.10 15.85 -37.20
CA SER A 726 20.39 17.12 -37.37
C SER A 726 19.24 17.21 -36.36
N LEU A 727 19.39 18.08 -35.35
CA LEU A 727 18.34 18.37 -34.36
C LEU A 727 17.38 19.46 -34.89
N PRO A 728 16.09 19.48 -34.49
CA PRO A 728 15.20 20.60 -34.75
C PRO A 728 15.64 21.85 -33.94
N GLY A 729 15.57 23.02 -34.59
CA GLY A 729 15.97 24.30 -34.01
C GLY A 729 14.97 24.88 -33.02
N THR A 730 15.41 25.85 -32.21
CA THR A 730 14.60 26.45 -31.12
C THR A 730 13.80 27.68 -31.54
N ASP A 731 13.87 28.09 -32.81
CA ASP A 731 13.16 29.25 -33.37
C ASP A 731 12.21 28.80 -34.50
N ARG A 732 11.06 29.48 -34.65
CA ARG A 732 10.02 29.21 -35.67
C ARG A 732 10.53 29.31 -37.11
N ARG A 733 11.67 29.97 -37.35
CA ARG A 733 12.34 29.99 -38.66
C ARG A 733 13.16 28.72 -38.95
N GLN A 734 13.53 27.95 -37.92
CA GLN A 734 14.35 26.74 -38.03
C GLN A 734 13.53 25.45 -38.00
N THR A 735 12.34 25.45 -37.38
CA THR A 735 11.47 24.26 -37.32
C THR A 735 11.12 23.71 -38.71
N ASN A 736 10.89 24.61 -39.68
CA ASN A 736 10.51 24.28 -41.05
C ASN A 736 11.72 23.98 -41.98
N GLN A 737 12.93 23.84 -41.46
CA GLN A 737 14.08 23.41 -42.28
C GLN A 737 13.99 21.93 -42.62
N ASP A 738 14.29 21.61 -43.88
CA ASP A 738 14.46 20.23 -44.34
C ASP A 738 15.70 19.58 -43.68
N ARG A 739 15.46 18.81 -42.62
CA ARG A 739 16.51 18.06 -41.92
C ARG A 739 16.94 16.78 -42.63
N ILE A 740 16.17 16.27 -43.60
CA ILE A 740 16.59 15.12 -44.40
C ILE A 740 17.67 15.60 -45.39
N GLY A 741 17.36 16.61 -46.20
CA GLY A 741 18.32 17.24 -47.11
C GLY A 741 19.54 17.83 -46.39
N LEU A 742 19.38 18.43 -45.20
CA LEU A 742 20.52 18.90 -44.39
C LEU A 742 21.44 17.73 -43.96
N THR A 743 20.87 16.62 -43.51
CA THR A 743 21.65 15.45 -43.06
C THR A 743 22.37 14.78 -44.24
N LEU A 744 21.70 14.65 -45.37
CA LEU A 744 22.30 14.15 -46.62
C LEU A 744 23.42 15.09 -47.12
N SER A 745 23.19 16.41 -47.08
CA SER A 745 24.18 17.43 -47.45
C SER A 745 25.44 17.36 -46.57
N ASN A 746 25.29 17.21 -45.25
CA ASN A 746 26.41 17.00 -44.33
C ASN A 746 27.21 15.71 -44.64
N LEU A 747 26.53 14.65 -45.12
CA LEU A 747 27.15 13.41 -45.59
C LEU A 747 27.67 13.47 -47.04
N LYS A 748 27.56 14.63 -47.69
CA LYS A 748 27.90 14.89 -49.09
C LYS A 748 27.13 14.01 -50.08
N ILE A 749 25.84 13.80 -49.80
CA ILE A 749 24.85 13.15 -50.66
C ILE A 749 23.89 14.22 -51.19
N LEU A 750 23.63 14.22 -52.51
CA LEU A 750 22.49 14.97 -53.08
C LEU A 750 21.20 14.17 -52.82
N PRO A 751 20.06 14.80 -52.46
CA PRO A 751 18.86 14.05 -52.11
C PRO A 751 18.39 13.07 -53.19
N ASN A 752 18.42 13.48 -54.46
CA ASN A 752 18.08 12.65 -55.62
C ASN A 752 19.04 11.45 -55.84
N SER A 753 20.14 11.37 -55.09
CA SER A 753 21.13 10.29 -55.12
C SER A 753 21.10 9.42 -53.85
N TRP A 754 20.18 9.66 -52.92
CA TRP A 754 20.07 8.84 -51.71
C TRP A 754 19.68 7.39 -52.05
N GLN A 755 18.75 7.20 -52.99
CA GLN A 755 18.26 5.87 -53.45
C GLN A 755 19.36 4.98 -54.05
N SER A 756 20.46 5.55 -54.53
CA SER A 756 21.62 4.83 -55.10
C SER A 756 22.87 4.90 -54.19
N SER A 757 22.69 5.14 -52.89
CA SER A 757 23.78 5.33 -51.93
C SER A 757 23.77 4.34 -50.76
N ASP A 758 24.93 4.18 -50.14
CA ASP A 758 25.19 3.41 -48.92
C ASP A 758 24.75 4.13 -47.63
N THR A 759 23.78 5.04 -47.71
CA THR A 759 23.41 5.95 -46.60
C THR A 759 22.09 5.56 -45.95
N SER A 760 22.11 5.15 -44.68
CA SER A 760 20.90 4.96 -43.87
C SER A 760 20.56 6.24 -43.11
N LEU A 761 19.27 6.53 -42.98
CA LEU A 761 18.74 7.60 -42.14
C LEU A 761 17.77 7.02 -41.09
N THR A 762 17.87 7.47 -39.85
CA THR A 762 16.95 7.16 -38.75
C THR A 762 16.44 8.47 -38.16
N ALA A 763 15.12 8.66 -38.12
CA ALA A 763 14.48 9.71 -37.35
C ALA A 763 14.23 9.23 -35.91
N PHE A 764 14.36 10.14 -34.94
CA PHE A 764 14.10 9.86 -33.53
C PHE A 764 13.16 10.90 -32.93
N THR A 765 12.23 10.45 -32.08
CA THR A 765 11.56 11.32 -31.12
C THR A 765 12.57 11.80 -30.08
N MET A 766 12.51 13.09 -29.75
CA MET A 766 13.40 13.68 -28.75
C MET A 766 12.69 13.91 -27.42
N MET A 767 13.33 13.54 -26.32
CA MET A 767 13.01 14.07 -24.99
C MET A 767 14.18 14.92 -24.50
N THR A 768 13.94 16.22 -24.24
CA THR A 768 15.01 17.17 -23.87
C THR A 768 14.93 17.58 -22.41
N PHE A 769 15.90 17.12 -21.64
CA PHE A 769 16.17 17.56 -20.28
C PHE A 769 17.04 18.82 -20.31
N LYS A 770 16.76 19.76 -19.41
CA LYS A 770 17.58 20.94 -19.16
C LYS A 770 17.77 21.05 -17.66
N SER A 771 18.92 21.54 -17.22
CA SER A 771 19.11 21.95 -15.82
C SER A 771 17.96 22.89 -15.42
N ARG A 772 17.27 22.58 -14.31
CA ARG A 772 16.14 23.39 -13.82
C ARG A 772 16.62 24.79 -13.43
N GLN A 773 16.58 25.73 -14.38
CA GLN A 773 16.56 27.15 -14.05
C GLN A 773 15.20 27.49 -13.40
N ARG A 774 15.21 28.45 -12.45
CA ARG A 774 14.02 28.99 -11.78
C ARG A 774 12.83 29.12 -12.75
N PRO A 775 11.62 28.61 -12.42
CA PRO A 775 10.42 28.79 -13.25
C PRO A 775 10.08 30.28 -13.43
N SER A 776 10.49 30.89 -14.54
CA SER A 776 10.43 32.34 -14.76
C SER A 776 9.02 32.91 -15.03
N GLY A 777 7.96 32.12 -14.77
CA GLY A 777 6.56 32.46 -15.04
C GLY A 777 5.76 32.89 -13.80
N LEU A 778 5.78 32.07 -12.73
CA LEU A 778 4.93 32.27 -11.55
C LEU A 778 5.54 33.27 -10.57
N LYS A 779 5.45 34.56 -10.90
CA LYS A 779 5.96 35.65 -10.05
C LYS A 779 5.19 35.83 -8.74
N ILE A 780 3.93 35.41 -8.66
CA ILE A 780 3.03 35.71 -7.54
C ILE A 780 2.24 34.46 -7.16
N ARG A 781 2.21 34.13 -5.86
CA ARG A 781 1.33 33.10 -5.28
C ARG A 781 0.00 33.76 -4.90
N GLN A 782 -1.10 33.44 -5.58
CA GLN A 782 -2.45 33.95 -5.25
C GLN A 782 -2.95 33.39 -3.92
N SER A 783 -3.81 34.08 -3.18
CA SER A 783 -4.48 33.51 -2.00
C SER A 783 -5.31 32.27 -2.40
N ALA A 784 -5.26 31.21 -1.59
CA ALA A 784 -5.95 29.94 -1.81
C ALA A 784 -6.91 29.58 -0.66
N MET A 785 -6.70 30.16 0.53
CA MET A 785 -7.48 29.88 1.75
C MET A 785 -8.34 31.07 2.20
N ALA A 786 -8.18 32.22 1.57
CA ALA A 786 -9.05 33.38 1.73
C ALA A 786 -10.50 33.02 1.34
N GLY A 787 -11.44 33.26 2.26
CA GLY A 787 -12.84 32.84 2.15
C GLY A 787 -13.15 31.46 2.75
N GLN A 788 -12.14 30.72 3.21
CA GLN A 788 -12.30 29.41 3.86
C GLN A 788 -11.72 29.40 5.28
N PHE A 789 -10.41 29.67 5.43
CA PHE A 789 -9.73 29.69 6.73
C PHE A 789 -9.79 31.08 7.39
N TYR A 790 -9.91 32.13 6.59
CA TYR A 790 -9.97 33.52 7.04
C TYR A 790 -10.76 34.39 6.02
N PRO A 791 -11.24 35.60 6.39
CA PRO A 791 -12.14 36.37 5.52
C PRO A 791 -11.50 36.82 4.20
N ALA A 792 -12.24 36.70 3.08
CA ALA A 792 -11.81 37.20 1.77
C ALA A 792 -11.98 38.71 1.57
N ASP A 793 -12.80 39.39 2.38
CA ASP A 793 -12.90 40.85 2.39
C ASP A 793 -11.78 41.45 3.26
N PRO A 794 -10.92 42.33 2.73
CA PRO A 794 -9.82 42.94 3.50
C PRO A 794 -10.29 43.68 4.76
N LYS A 795 -11.49 44.27 4.76
CA LYS A 795 -12.02 45.00 5.91
C LYS A 795 -12.51 44.06 7.02
N GLN A 796 -13.06 42.90 6.69
CA GLN A 796 -13.37 41.84 7.66
C GLN A 796 -12.09 41.18 8.18
N MET A 797 -11.16 40.85 7.27
CA MET A 797 -9.86 40.25 7.61
C MET A 797 -9.10 41.08 8.65
N ASN A 798 -8.91 42.37 8.38
CA ASN A 798 -8.20 43.26 9.31
C ASN A 798 -8.93 43.39 10.66
N ARG A 799 -10.26 43.54 10.67
CA ARG A 799 -11.04 43.61 11.92
C ARG A 799 -10.93 42.33 12.77
N GLN A 800 -10.83 41.16 12.15
CA GLN A 800 -10.65 39.90 12.87
C GLN A 800 -9.23 39.78 13.43
N ILE A 801 -8.19 40.18 12.67
CA ILE A 801 -6.83 40.25 13.20
C ILE A 801 -6.77 41.21 14.39
N ASP A 802 -7.31 42.42 14.25
CA ASP A 802 -7.29 43.46 15.27
C ASP A 802 -7.95 42.95 16.57
N ALA A 803 -9.13 42.33 16.50
CA ALA A 803 -9.79 41.74 17.67
C ALA A 803 -8.99 40.60 18.33
N CYS A 804 -8.29 39.76 17.54
CA CYS A 804 -7.40 38.74 18.08
C CYS A 804 -6.13 39.33 18.73
N MET A 805 -5.63 40.47 18.21
CA MET A 805 -4.48 41.19 18.77
C MET A 805 -4.83 41.96 20.04
N ASP A 806 -5.98 42.63 20.09
CA ASP A 806 -6.44 43.42 21.25
C ASP A 806 -6.53 42.56 22.53
N LEU A 807 -7.08 41.33 22.40
CA LEU A 807 -7.10 40.34 23.48
C LEU A 807 -5.68 39.97 23.94
N GLY A 808 -4.77 39.76 22.99
CA GLY A 808 -3.37 39.44 23.27
C GLY A 808 -2.61 40.57 23.97
N GLN A 809 -2.87 41.82 23.60
CA GLN A 809 -2.23 43.01 24.18
C GLN A 809 -2.75 43.29 25.59
N GLN A 810 -4.04 43.13 25.84
CA GLN A 810 -4.62 43.27 27.19
C GLN A 810 -4.00 42.26 28.18
N GLU A 811 -3.72 41.04 27.73
CA GLU A 811 -3.07 40.00 28.53
C GLU A 811 -1.54 40.18 28.66
N ALA A 812 -0.92 41.03 27.86
CA ALA A 812 0.53 41.21 27.77
C ALA A 812 1.01 42.58 28.29
N ALA A 813 0.15 43.36 28.95
CA ALA A 813 0.39 44.76 29.31
C ALA A 813 1.66 45.01 30.14
N ASP A 814 2.10 44.02 30.93
CA ASP A 814 3.29 44.08 31.78
C ASP A 814 4.49 43.25 31.24
N GLU A 815 4.43 42.71 30.01
CA GLU A 815 5.54 41.95 29.41
C GLU A 815 6.44 42.83 28.51
N ASP A 816 7.75 42.84 28.79
CA ASP A 816 8.75 43.52 27.95
C ASP A 816 8.80 42.92 26.52
N LEU A 817 8.48 43.76 25.53
CA LEU A 817 8.43 43.40 24.11
C LEU A 817 9.83 43.27 23.49
N ALA A 818 10.33 42.04 23.41
CA ALA A 818 11.51 41.69 22.63
C ALA A 818 11.15 41.24 21.20
N CYS A 819 12.10 41.37 20.27
CA CYS A 819 12.10 40.57 19.05
C CYS A 819 12.64 39.18 19.40
N ARG A 820 11.77 38.17 19.37
CA ARG A 820 12.11 36.77 19.65
C ARG A 820 12.92 36.17 18.49
N ARG A 821 13.67 35.10 18.77
CA ARG A 821 14.45 34.39 17.73
C ARG A 821 13.58 33.47 16.89
N ALA A 822 12.66 32.76 17.54
CA ALA A 822 11.57 32.06 16.85
C ALA A 822 10.25 32.11 17.63
N ILE A 823 9.17 31.79 16.94
CA ILE A 823 7.83 31.57 17.53
C ILE A 823 7.16 30.36 16.87
N MET A 824 6.24 29.71 17.59
CA MET A 824 5.31 28.72 17.03
C MET A 824 3.90 29.29 16.98
N LEU A 825 3.21 29.08 15.84
CA LEU A 825 1.85 29.54 15.60
C LEU A 825 1.00 28.42 14.95
N PRO A 826 -0.29 28.28 15.34
CA PRO A 826 -1.24 27.35 14.72
C PRO A 826 -1.75 27.85 13.37
N HIS A 827 -2.21 26.94 12.50
CA HIS A 827 -2.60 27.21 11.11
C HIS A 827 -3.98 26.69 10.68
N ALA A 828 -4.80 26.18 11.59
CA ALA A 828 -6.24 26.00 11.34
C ALA A 828 -6.96 27.32 10.97
N GLY A 829 -8.25 27.24 10.61
CA GLY A 829 -9.07 28.42 10.36
C GLY A 829 -9.14 29.36 11.57
N TRP A 830 -9.12 30.68 11.34
CA TRP A 830 -9.02 31.69 12.42
C TRP A 830 -10.14 31.66 13.44
N MET A 831 -11.31 31.09 13.09
CA MET A 831 -12.40 30.84 14.05
C MET A 831 -12.01 29.88 15.18
N PHE A 832 -11.02 29.01 14.95
CA PHE A 832 -10.50 28.05 15.93
C PHE A 832 -9.24 28.57 16.61
N CYS A 833 -8.28 29.10 15.85
CA CYS A 833 -6.91 29.35 16.32
C CYS A 833 -6.50 30.84 16.37
N GLY A 834 -7.30 31.76 15.81
CA GLY A 834 -6.89 33.17 15.61
C GLY A 834 -6.51 33.90 16.89
N ASN A 835 -7.22 33.62 18.00
CA ASN A 835 -6.90 34.17 19.31
C ASN A 835 -5.56 33.65 19.87
N ILE A 836 -5.13 32.43 19.52
CA ILE A 836 -3.83 31.88 19.90
C ILE A 836 -2.71 32.57 19.10
N ILE A 837 -2.93 32.80 17.80
CA ILE A 837 -2.01 33.58 16.95
C ILE A 837 -1.84 34.99 17.53
N GLY A 838 -2.95 35.69 17.82
CA GLY A 838 -2.94 37.06 18.36
C GLY A 838 -2.26 37.18 19.73
N ARG A 839 -2.59 36.31 20.69
CA ARG A 839 -1.94 36.24 22.02
C ARG A 839 -0.43 36.03 21.96
N THR A 840 0.04 35.26 20.98
CA THR A 840 1.47 34.94 20.81
C THR A 840 2.22 36.09 20.16
N LEU A 841 1.66 36.65 19.07
CA LEU A 841 2.26 37.79 18.38
C LEU A 841 2.22 39.07 19.20
N ALA A 842 1.28 39.22 20.14
CA ALA A 842 1.26 40.34 21.09
C ALA A 842 2.47 40.39 22.03
N ARG A 843 3.32 39.35 22.07
CA ARG A 843 4.52 39.21 22.92
C ARG A 843 5.84 39.11 22.14
N SER A 844 5.80 39.37 20.82
CA SER A 844 6.98 39.42 19.97
C SER A 844 6.90 40.57 18.96
N ILE A 845 8.01 41.31 18.81
CA ILE A 845 8.19 42.20 17.66
C ILE A 845 8.32 41.33 16.39
N VAL A 846 7.65 41.70 15.30
CA VAL A 846 7.78 41.06 13.98
C VAL A 846 8.80 41.86 13.15
N PRO A 847 10.01 41.33 12.88
CA PRO A 847 11.04 42.06 12.12
C PRO A 847 10.72 42.10 10.62
N ALA A 848 11.57 42.79 9.85
CA ALA A 848 11.35 42.96 8.41
C ALA A 848 11.48 41.65 7.60
N THR A 849 12.17 40.63 8.13
CA THR A 849 12.34 39.31 7.47
C THR A 849 11.74 38.21 8.31
N VAL A 850 10.90 37.35 7.72
CA VAL A 850 10.33 36.17 8.39
C VAL A 850 10.52 34.93 7.53
N ILE A 851 11.11 33.87 8.05
CA ILE A 851 11.10 32.54 7.42
C ILE A 851 9.99 31.73 8.09
N ILE A 852 9.05 31.19 7.30
CA ILE A 852 7.92 30.39 7.80
C ILE A 852 8.17 28.94 7.41
N ILE A 853 8.33 28.06 8.38
CA ILE A 853 8.57 26.63 8.17
C ILE A 853 7.33 25.89 8.67
N GLY A 854 6.63 25.22 7.76
CA GLY A 854 5.42 24.47 8.09
C GLY A 854 5.40 23.09 7.46
N PRO A 855 4.52 22.20 7.93
CA PRO A 855 4.33 20.91 7.30
C PRO A 855 3.74 21.04 5.90
N LYS A 856 4.01 20.04 5.06
CA LYS A 856 3.40 19.89 3.74
C LYS A 856 2.23 18.92 3.82
N HIS A 857 1.01 19.45 3.74
CA HIS A 857 -0.24 18.68 3.69
C HIS A 857 -0.60 18.24 2.26
N THR A 858 -0.08 18.95 1.26
CA THR A 858 -0.38 18.69 -0.15
C THR A 858 0.50 17.59 -0.76
N ALA A 859 -0.09 16.68 -1.54
CA ALA A 859 0.65 15.64 -2.25
C ALA A 859 1.49 16.17 -3.43
N LEU A 860 1.15 17.34 -3.97
CA LEU A 860 1.71 17.87 -5.22
C LEU A 860 3.07 18.57 -5.02
N GLY A 861 3.95 18.53 -6.03
CA GLY A 861 5.28 19.15 -5.98
C GLY A 861 6.32 18.38 -5.15
N ALA A 862 7.45 19.02 -4.84
CA ALA A 862 8.55 18.45 -4.06
C ALA A 862 8.13 18.09 -2.63
N ASN A 863 8.80 17.13 -1.98
CA ASN A 863 8.52 16.80 -0.58
C ASN A 863 9.07 17.88 0.37
N TRP A 864 10.23 18.44 0.04
CA TRP A 864 10.85 19.56 0.73
C TRP A 864 10.91 20.73 -0.26
N SER A 865 10.19 21.81 0.02
CA SER A 865 9.98 22.89 -0.95
C SER A 865 10.14 24.26 -0.34
N ILE A 866 10.71 25.19 -1.11
CA ILE A 866 10.80 26.61 -0.79
C ILE A 866 10.04 27.43 -1.84
N ALA A 867 9.28 28.44 -1.41
CA ALA A 867 8.42 29.18 -2.33
C ALA A 867 9.25 30.00 -3.35
N PRO A 868 9.18 29.68 -4.65
CA PRO A 868 10.01 30.34 -5.67
C PRO A 868 9.38 31.60 -6.27
N HIS A 869 8.16 31.93 -5.83
CA HIS A 869 7.44 33.13 -6.21
C HIS A 869 8.18 34.39 -5.71
N THR A 870 7.98 35.53 -6.36
CA THR A 870 8.55 36.81 -5.89
C THR A 870 7.64 37.56 -4.91
N ARG A 871 6.33 37.23 -4.90
CA ARG A 871 5.33 37.77 -3.97
C ARG A 871 4.29 36.72 -3.60
N TRP A 872 3.59 36.94 -2.49
CA TRP A 872 2.45 36.16 -2.02
C TRP A 872 1.28 37.10 -1.72
N ASP A 873 0.11 36.85 -2.31
CA ASP A 873 -1.05 37.72 -2.18
C ASP A 873 -1.95 37.30 -1.01
N ILE A 874 -2.49 38.30 -0.31
CA ILE A 874 -3.56 38.20 0.68
C ILE A 874 -4.67 39.20 0.30
N PRO A 875 -5.88 39.12 0.87
CA PRO A 875 -6.93 40.12 0.67
C PRO A 875 -6.42 41.56 0.88
N GLY A 876 -6.28 42.30 -0.23
CA GLY A 876 -5.89 43.71 -0.24
C GLY A 876 -4.39 44.01 -0.15
N ALA A 877 -3.51 43.00 -0.13
CA ALA A 877 -2.05 43.23 -0.11
C ALA A 877 -1.25 42.11 -0.81
N SER A 878 0.01 42.39 -1.13
CA SER A 878 0.91 41.46 -1.80
C SER A 878 2.30 41.54 -1.17
N ILE A 879 2.69 40.50 -0.43
CA ILE A 879 3.88 40.47 0.43
C ILE A 879 5.09 40.01 -0.40
N PRO A 880 6.24 40.69 -0.36
CA PRO A 880 7.46 40.23 -1.04
C PRO A 880 7.99 38.91 -0.45
N ILE A 881 8.57 38.05 -1.29
CA ILE A 881 9.30 36.85 -0.84
C ILE A 881 10.82 37.13 -0.84
N ALA A 882 11.52 36.66 0.19
CA ALA A 882 12.97 36.76 0.35
C ALA A 882 13.74 35.76 -0.54
N THR A 883 13.53 35.87 -1.86
CA THR A 883 14.00 34.87 -2.85
C THR A 883 15.52 34.68 -2.87
N GLU A 884 16.30 35.65 -2.37
CA GLU A 884 17.75 35.57 -2.25
C GLU A 884 18.21 34.71 -1.05
N LEU A 885 17.42 34.67 0.03
CA LEU A 885 17.62 33.72 1.14
C LEU A 885 17.20 32.30 0.70
N GLY A 886 16.13 32.19 -0.10
CA GLY A 886 15.73 30.93 -0.72
C GLY A 886 16.81 30.36 -1.65
N ASP A 887 17.41 31.22 -2.48
CA ASP A 887 18.55 30.87 -3.33
C ASP A 887 19.82 30.50 -2.55
N ALA A 888 19.95 30.86 -1.27
CA ALA A 888 21.04 30.40 -0.41
C ALA A 888 20.73 28.98 0.10
N LEU A 889 19.56 28.77 0.70
CA LEU A 889 19.13 27.48 1.24
C LEU A 889 19.11 26.37 0.17
N VAL A 890 18.62 26.64 -1.05
CA VAL A 890 18.59 25.66 -2.16
C VAL A 890 19.99 25.23 -2.63
N LYS A 891 21.06 25.99 -2.29
CA LYS A 891 22.44 25.61 -2.61
C LYS A 891 23.14 24.82 -1.50
N SER A 892 22.69 24.95 -0.24
CA SER A 892 23.32 24.32 0.92
C SER A 892 22.55 23.11 1.47
N VAL A 893 21.25 23.01 1.19
CA VAL A 893 20.37 21.97 1.73
C VAL A 893 20.04 20.95 0.63
N PRO A 894 20.49 19.69 0.75
CA PRO A 894 20.06 18.60 -0.14
C PRO A 894 18.54 18.45 -0.16
N ASN A 895 17.98 18.07 -1.31
CA ASN A 895 16.56 17.79 -1.52
C ASN A 895 15.57 18.96 -1.33
N LEU A 896 16.03 20.18 -1.02
CA LEU A 896 15.17 21.37 -0.92
C LEU A 896 14.95 22.01 -2.30
N GLU A 897 13.77 21.81 -2.90
CA GLU A 897 13.47 22.30 -4.25
C GLU A 897 12.73 23.66 -4.28
N PRO A 898 13.04 24.56 -5.24
CA PRO A 898 12.27 25.79 -5.49
C PRO A 898 11.03 25.50 -6.37
N GLU A 899 10.05 24.75 -5.84
CA GLU A 899 8.95 24.16 -6.62
C GLU A 899 7.59 24.87 -6.35
N PRO A 900 7.02 25.63 -7.32
CA PRO A 900 5.82 26.45 -7.06
C PRO A 900 4.56 25.61 -6.77
N GLU A 901 4.50 24.38 -7.29
CA GLU A 901 3.36 23.47 -7.13
C GLU A 901 3.09 23.13 -5.66
N ALA A 902 4.14 22.83 -4.89
CA ALA A 902 4.04 22.48 -3.46
C ALA A 902 3.51 23.61 -2.57
N HIS A 903 3.47 24.85 -3.08
CA HIS A 903 2.91 26.00 -2.37
C HIS A 903 1.58 26.48 -2.93
N ARG A 904 1.03 25.88 -3.99
CA ARG A 904 -0.20 26.35 -4.67
C ARG A 904 -1.41 26.30 -3.74
N MET A 905 -1.66 25.14 -3.13
CA MET A 905 -2.80 24.90 -2.23
C MET A 905 -2.35 24.66 -0.77
N GLU A 906 -1.08 24.88 -0.46
CA GLU A 906 -0.58 24.69 0.91
C GLU A 906 -1.01 25.85 1.81
N HIS A 907 -1.61 25.51 2.95
CA HIS A 907 -2.27 26.46 3.86
C HIS A 907 -1.41 26.81 5.07
N GLY A 908 -0.51 25.90 5.50
CA GLY A 908 0.28 26.06 6.74
C GLY A 908 1.09 27.36 6.81
N SER A 909 1.54 27.90 5.68
CA SER A 909 2.14 29.24 5.65
C SER A 909 1.14 30.38 5.41
N GLU A 910 0.10 30.15 4.61
CA GLU A 910 -0.84 31.20 4.16
C GLU A 910 -1.59 31.86 5.33
N VAL A 911 -2.09 31.05 6.24
CA VAL A 911 -2.96 31.48 7.36
C VAL A 911 -2.27 32.47 8.30
N LEU A 912 -0.94 32.45 8.37
CA LEU A 912 -0.11 33.29 9.22
C LEU A 912 0.27 34.64 8.58
N ILE A 913 0.35 34.70 7.24
CA ILE A 913 0.88 35.88 6.52
C ILE A 913 0.06 37.17 6.79
N PRO A 914 -1.29 37.17 6.85
CA PRO A 914 -2.04 38.38 7.15
C PRO A 914 -1.74 38.99 8.52
N PHE A 915 -1.57 38.16 9.56
CA PHE A 915 -1.19 38.62 10.90
C PHE A 915 0.20 39.28 10.88
N LEU A 916 1.19 38.61 10.28
CA LEU A 916 2.56 39.12 10.17
C LEU A 916 2.61 40.46 9.40
N TYR A 917 1.86 40.58 8.30
CA TYR A 917 1.77 41.81 7.51
C TYR A 917 0.99 42.93 8.23
N ARG A 918 -0.05 42.60 9.00
CA ARG A 918 -0.82 43.59 9.77
C ARG A 918 0.03 44.26 10.86
N LEU A 919 0.94 43.50 11.48
CA LEU A 919 1.87 43.98 12.51
C LEU A 919 3.10 44.69 11.91
N ASN A 920 3.63 44.21 10.78
CA ASN A 920 4.71 44.87 10.07
C ASN A 920 4.43 44.93 8.56
N PRO A 921 3.87 46.05 8.04
CA PRO A 921 3.62 46.23 6.61
C PRO A 921 4.87 46.27 5.71
N LYS A 922 6.08 46.24 6.29
CA LYS A 922 7.36 46.10 5.56
C LYS A 922 7.87 44.65 5.53
N VAL A 923 7.13 43.69 6.11
CA VAL A 923 7.56 42.29 6.18
C VAL A 923 7.78 41.70 4.78
N ARG A 924 8.83 40.91 4.65
CA ARG A 924 9.07 39.98 3.54
C ARG A 924 9.19 38.57 4.11
N ILE A 925 8.65 37.59 3.40
CA ILE A 925 8.49 36.22 3.91
C ILE A 925 9.34 35.21 3.15
N LEU A 926 9.59 34.05 3.73
CA LEU A 926 10.13 32.88 3.04
C LEU A 926 9.41 31.60 3.49
N PRO A 927 8.32 31.23 2.81
CA PRO A 927 7.60 29.98 3.08
C PRO A 927 8.41 28.74 2.66
N ILE A 928 8.56 27.81 3.60
CA ILE A 928 9.20 26.50 3.45
C ILE A 928 8.18 25.44 3.87
N ALA A 929 7.95 24.45 3.00
CA ALA A 929 7.04 23.33 3.23
C ALA A 929 7.82 22.03 3.40
N ILE A 930 7.64 21.36 4.53
CA ILE A 930 8.38 20.17 4.96
C ILE A 930 7.44 18.95 4.97
N GLY A 931 7.66 18.02 4.05
CA GLY A 931 7.04 16.69 4.07
C GLY A 931 7.76 15.71 5.02
N GLN A 932 7.14 14.55 5.22
CA GLN A 932 7.68 13.48 6.08
C GLN A 932 9.07 13.03 5.64
N THR A 933 9.96 12.87 6.62
CA THR A 933 11.32 12.35 6.54
C THR A 933 11.83 12.04 7.96
N ASP A 934 12.97 11.39 8.08
CA ASP A 934 13.57 11.01 9.36
C ASP A 934 14.22 12.20 10.08
N TYR A 935 14.38 12.11 11.40
CA TYR A 935 14.93 13.20 12.21
C TYR A 935 16.30 13.68 11.73
N ASP A 936 17.21 12.80 11.30
CA ASP A 936 18.57 13.21 10.93
C ASP A 936 18.66 13.95 9.59
N ALA A 937 17.69 13.76 8.69
CA ALA A 937 17.57 14.57 7.47
C ALA A 937 17.32 16.07 7.79
N THR A 938 16.90 16.41 9.02
CA THR A 938 16.69 17.80 9.43
C THR A 938 17.98 18.61 9.62
N ASP A 939 19.15 17.99 9.78
CA ASP A 939 20.34 18.74 10.22
C ASP A 939 20.88 19.72 9.18
N ALA A 940 20.89 19.36 7.89
CA ALA A 940 21.42 20.23 6.82
C ALA A 940 20.63 21.55 6.68
N LEU A 941 19.30 21.51 6.87
CA LEU A 941 18.45 22.70 6.91
C LEU A 941 18.60 23.44 8.23
N ALA A 942 18.72 22.75 9.37
CA ALA A 942 18.97 23.38 10.67
C ALA A 942 20.32 24.12 10.72
N GLU A 943 21.38 23.57 10.13
CA GLU A 943 22.68 24.21 9.97
C GLU A 943 22.58 25.46 9.08
N SER A 944 21.95 25.33 7.91
CA SER A 944 21.77 26.45 6.98
C SER A 944 20.92 27.59 7.56
N LEU A 945 19.88 27.27 8.34
CA LEU A 945 19.08 28.25 9.06
C LEU A 945 19.83 28.87 10.25
N SER A 946 20.68 28.10 10.95
CA SER A 946 21.55 28.59 12.01
C SER A 946 22.52 29.66 11.48
N GLU A 947 23.18 29.40 10.35
CA GLU A 947 24.04 30.35 9.64
C GLU A 947 23.27 31.63 9.28
N LEU A 948 22.12 31.53 8.59
CA LEU A 948 21.35 32.70 8.17
C LEU A 948 20.82 33.53 9.34
N SER A 949 20.39 32.89 10.42
CA SER A 949 19.97 33.55 11.66
C SER A 949 21.13 34.21 12.39
N ARG A 950 22.32 33.58 12.43
CA ARG A 950 23.55 34.18 12.97
C ARG A 950 23.97 35.42 12.18
N GLN A 951 23.85 35.41 10.86
CA GLN A 951 24.15 36.54 9.98
C GLN A 951 23.12 37.68 10.08
N SER A 952 21.84 37.34 10.29
CA SER A 952 20.72 38.31 10.31
C SER A 952 20.41 38.88 11.70
N GLY A 953 20.88 38.23 12.77
CA GLY A 953 20.66 38.69 14.16
C GLY A 953 19.18 38.84 14.51
N LYS A 954 18.77 40.03 14.93
CA LYS A 954 17.37 40.35 15.30
C LYS A 954 16.49 40.81 14.12
N ASP A 955 17.04 40.92 12.91
CA ASP A 955 16.28 41.34 11.71
C ASP A 955 15.59 40.17 10.97
N LEU A 956 15.71 38.95 11.52
CA LEU A 956 15.07 37.73 11.06
C LEU A 956 14.35 37.02 12.21
N LEU A 957 13.07 36.67 11.98
CA LEU A 957 12.27 35.79 12.82
C LEU A 957 12.05 34.45 12.11
N LEU A 958 12.23 33.34 12.82
CA LEU A 958 11.80 32.02 12.37
C LEU A 958 10.38 31.73 12.92
N VAL A 959 9.47 31.30 12.06
CA VAL A 959 8.10 30.92 12.44
C VAL A 959 7.91 29.44 12.18
N ILE A 960 7.74 28.67 13.26
CA ILE A 960 7.25 27.30 13.23
C ILE A 960 5.75 27.38 13.02
N SER A 961 5.24 26.75 11.97
CA SER A 961 3.81 26.63 11.75
C SER A 961 3.33 25.22 12.14
N SER A 962 2.53 25.11 13.20
CA SER A 962 2.04 23.83 13.73
C SER A 962 0.73 23.99 14.49
N ASP A 963 -0.29 23.24 14.07
CA ASP A 963 -1.31 22.75 14.99
C ASP A 963 -0.72 21.58 15.82
N MET A 964 -1.39 21.19 16.91
CA MET A 964 -0.94 20.15 17.84
C MET A 964 -1.57 18.79 17.46
N ASN A 965 -1.95 17.95 18.43
CA ASN A 965 -2.56 16.66 18.15
C ASN A 965 -3.95 16.82 17.49
N HIS A 966 -4.25 15.89 16.58
CA HIS A 966 -5.50 15.84 15.82
C HIS A 966 -6.38 14.66 16.25
N PHE A 967 -7.67 14.92 16.31
CA PHE A 967 -8.77 13.94 16.28
C PHE A 967 -8.90 12.95 17.45
N ALA A 968 -8.19 13.17 18.55
CA ALA A 968 -8.53 12.56 19.84
C ALA A 968 -9.72 13.30 20.50
N PRO A 969 -10.47 12.66 21.43
CA PRO A 969 -11.42 13.34 22.31
C PRO A 969 -10.72 14.39 23.19
N GLU A 970 -11.46 15.38 23.68
CA GLU A 970 -10.86 16.58 24.29
C GLU A 970 -9.90 16.30 25.45
N ALA A 971 -10.23 15.36 26.34
CA ALA A 971 -9.38 15.02 27.49
C ALA A 971 -8.04 14.37 27.07
N GLU A 972 -8.08 13.42 26.13
CA GLU A 972 -6.90 12.76 25.57
C GLU A 972 -6.07 13.74 24.73
N ASN A 973 -6.72 14.60 23.95
CA ASN A 973 -6.07 15.66 23.18
C ASN A 973 -5.31 16.64 24.09
N ARG A 974 -5.93 17.13 25.17
CA ARG A 974 -5.29 18.01 26.18
C ARG A 974 -4.17 17.33 26.98
N TYR A 975 -4.13 16.00 27.01
CA TYR A 975 -3.04 15.23 27.61
C TYR A 975 -1.86 15.12 26.64
N LEU A 976 -2.11 14.65 25.42
CA LEU A 976 -1.07 14.49 24.39
C LEU A 976 -0.45 15.84 23.98
N ASP A 977 -1.25 16.89 23.78
CA ASP A 977 -0.74 18.23 23.49
C ASP A 977 0.18 18.75 24.59
N ARG A 978 -0.13 18.45 25.85
CA ARG A 978 0.70 18.83 26.99
C ARG A 978 2.02 18.10 26.98
N MET A 979 2.05 16.80 26.69
CA MET A 979 3.30 16.05 26.55
C MET A 979 4.21 16.66 25.48
N ALA A 980 3.66 17.01 24.31
CA ALA A 980 4.41 17.68 23.25
C ALA A 980 4.89 19.09 23.67
N LEU A 981 4.07 19.87 24.37
CA LEU A 981 4.45 21.21 24.83
C LEU A 981 5.49 21.18 25.96
N GLU A 982 5.37 20.26 26.92
CA GLU A 982 6.36 20.05 27.97
C GLU A 982 7.70 19.58 27.38
N ALA A 983 7.67 18.64 26.42
CA ALA A 983 8.86 18.21 25.67
C ALA A 983 9.48 19.34 24.81
N MET A 984 8.66 20.22 24.21
CA MET A 984 9.15 21.40 23.52
C MET A 984 9.80 22.40 24.49
N CYS A 985 9.20 22.62 25.67
CA CYS A 985 9.67 23.58 26.67
C CYS A 985 10.98 23.18 27.38
N THR A 986 11.50 21.96 27.20
CA THR A 986 12.87 21.61 27.63
C THR A 986 13.95 22.20 26.72
N GLY A 987 13.57 22.70 25.53
CA GLY A 987 14.49 23.19 24.52
C GLY A 987 15.17 22.10 23.69
N ASP A 988 14.87 20.81 23.92
CA ASP A 988 15.51 19.71 23.19
C ASP A 988 14.69 19.20 21.98
N PRO A 989 15.14 19.39 20.73
CA PRO A 989 14.44 18.90 19.54
C PRO A 989 14.36 17.38 19.46
N TRP A 990 15.31 16.64 20.04
CA TRP A 990 15.21 15.17 20.06
C TRP A 990 14.13 14.73 21.03
N GLN A 991 14.02 15.39 22.20
CA GLN A 991 12.95 15.09 23.15
C GLN A 991 11.56 15.38 22.54
N LEU A 992 11.39 16.51 21.86
CA LEU A 992 10.13 16.81 21.15
C LEU A 992 9.82 15.75 20.07
N TYR A 993 10.79 15.40 19.23
CA TYR A 993 10.62 14.36 18.21
C TYR A 993 10.24 13.00 18.83
N ASN A 994 10.97 12.58 19.86
CA ASN A 994 10.80 11.29 20.51
C ASN A 994 9.46 11.20 21.24
N THR A 995 9.11 12.20 22.06
CA THR A 995 7.81 12.26 22.75
C THR A 995 6.63 12.27 21.79
N CYS A 996 6.70 13.02 20.68
CA CYS A 996 5.65 12.99 19.66
C CYS A 996 5.57 11.65 18.92
N THR A 997 6.70 11.00 18.65
CA THR A 997 6.75 9.70 17.98
C THR A 997 6.23 8.57 18.88
N GLU A 998 6.75 8.44 20.10
CA GLU A 998 6.37 7.39 21.06
C GLU A 998 4.89 7.48 21.45
N ALA A 999 4.42 8.66 21.86
CA ALA A 999 3.03 8.87 22.26
C ALA A 999 2.07 9.06 21.06
N ASN A 1000 2.54 8.86 19.82
CA ASN A 1000 1.76 8.93 18.58
C ASN A 1000 1.02 10.29 18.43
N ILE A 1001 1.64 11.37 18.88
CA ILE A 1001 1.09 12.73 18.87
C ILE A 1001 1.13 13.25 17.44
N SER A 1002 -0.04 13.44 16.85
CA SER A 1002 -0.18 13.87 15.44
C SER A 1002 0.04 15.38 15.23
N MET A 1003 1.04 15.95 15.94
CA MET A 1003 1.51 17.33 15.80
C MET A 1003 2.07 17.55 14.38
N CYS A 1004 1.29 18.21 13.52
CA CYS A 1004 1.62 18.30 12.09
C CYS A 1004 2.99 18.96 11.84
N GLY A 1005 3.31 20.04 12.58
CA GLY A 1005 4.57 20.76 12.49
C GLY A 1005 5.69 20.25 13.39
N MET A 1006 5.66 18.99 13.86
CA MET A 1006 6.74 18.38 14.67
C MET A 1006 8.12 18.55 14.01
N LEU A 1007 8.28 18.18 12.74
CA LEU A 1007 9.55 18.31 12.02
C LEU A 1007 9.98 19.78 11.83
N PRO A 1008 9.12 20.71 11.38
CA PRO A 1008 9.36 22.16 11.46
C PRO A 1008 9.85 22.67 12.82
N ALA A 1009 9.24 22.23 13.92
CA ALA A 1009 9.67 22.61 15.27
C ALA A 1009 11.08 22.10 15.58
N CYS A 1010 11.35 20.82 15.28
CA CYS A 1010 12.66 20.21 15.46
C CYS A 1010 13.75 20.91 14.63
N ILE A 1011 13.48 21.26 13.36
CA ILE A 1011 14.40 22.01 12.48
C ILE A 1011 14.80 23.34 13.11
N VAL A 1012 13.82 24.11 13.60
CA VAL A 1012 14.07 25.44 14.21
C VAL A 1012 14.79 25.31 15.56
N MET A 1013 14.38 24.38 16.41
CA MET A 1013 15.05 24.13 17.69
C MET A 1013 16.50 23.65 17.50
N ARG A 1014 16.79 22.76 16.53
CA ARG A 1014 18.17 22.39 16.14
C ARG A 1014 18.95 23.62 15.67
N ALA A 1015 18.36 24.46 14.81
CA ALA A 1015 19.02 25.67 14.30
C ALA A 1015 19.39 26.67 15.41
N LEU A 1016 18.52 26.84 16.41
CA LEU A 1016 18.80 27.71 17.56
C LEU A 1016 19.84 27.10 18.53
N ARG A 1017 19.78 25.79 18.81
CA ARG A 1017 20.80 25.11 19.65
C ARG A 1017 22.20 25.15 19.05
N LYS A 1018 22.33 25.13 17.72
CA LYS A 1018 23.62 25.33 17.02
C LYS A 1018 24.22 26.74 17.24
N GLN A 1019 23.47 27.70 17.79
CA GLN A 1019 23.97 29.03 18.18
C GLN A 1019 24.12 29.23 19.70
N SER A 1020 23.39 28.47 20.52
CA SER A 1020 23.33 28.65 21.97
C SER A 1020 23.08 27.31 22.67
N ASN A 1021 23.89 26.98 23.67
CA ASN A 1021 23.72 25.75 24.46
C ASN A 1021 22.42 25.74 25.28
N THR A 1022 21.82 26.91 25.52
CA THR A 1022 20.51 27.08 26.15
C THR A 1022 19.50 27.66 25.16
N LEU A 1023 18.32 27.06 25.11
CA LEU A 1023 17.15 27.49 24.36
C LEU A 1023 15.97 27.39 25.32
N ASN A 1024 15.15 28.43 25.46
CA ASN A 1024 14.08 28.46 26.47
C ASN A 1024 12.68 28.64 25.85
N PRO A 1025 12.06 27.59 25.26
CA PRO A 1025 10.74 27.73 24.68
C PRO A 1025 9.69 27.94 25.78
N ARG A 1026 8.86 28.99 25.65
CA ARG A 1026 7.78 29.32 26.59
C ARG A 1026 6.43 29.26 25.89
N GLN A 1027 5.54 28.37 26.35
CA GLN A 1027 4.13 28.40 26.00
C GLN A 1027 3.48 29.71 26.47
N VAL A 1028 2.77 30.39 25.56
CA VAL A 1028 2.01 31.63 25.81
C VAL A 1028 0.53 31.33 25.95
N ALA A 1029 -0.02 30.53 25.04
CA ALA A 1029 -1.45 30.25 24.97
C ALA A 1029 -1.70 28.85 24.43
N TYR A 1030 -2.80 28.23 24.86
CA TYR A 1030 -3.25 26.93 24.37
C TYR A 1030 -4.78 26.87 24.35
N ALA A 1031 -5.33 26.26 23.31
CA ALA A 1031 -6.74 25.91 23.16
C ALA A 1031 -6.87 24.67 22.26
N ASN A 1032 -8.10 24.22 22.01
CA ASN A 1032 -8.41 23.22 21.01
C ASN A 1032 -9.77 23.54 20.36
N SER A 1033 -10.13 22.83 19.29
CA SER A 1033 -11.31 23.16 18.48
C SER A 1033 -12.64 23.15 19.25
N ALA A 1034 -12.77 22.35 20.31
CA ALA A 1034 -13.95 22.35 21.19
C ALA A 1034 -14.28 23.74 21.77
N ALA A 1035 -13.25 24.56 22.03
CA ALA A 1035 -13.44 25.93 22.52
C ALA A 1035 -14.16 26.87 21.52
N ALA A 1036 -14.29 26.47 20.25
CA ALA A 1036 -15.01 27.20 19.20
C ALA A 1036 -16.18 26.41 18.58
N SER A 1037 -16.14 25.07 18.56
CA SER A 1037 -17.21 24.22 18.01
C SER A 1037 -18.22 23.75 19.05
N GLY A 1038 -17.84 23.67 20.33
CA GLY A 1038 -18.60 22.96 21.38
C GLY A 1038 -18.56 21.43 21.29
N ASP A 1039 -17.88 20.87 20.28
CA ASP A 1039 -17.73 19.42 20.11
C ASP A 1039 -16.41 18.93 20.74
N ALA A 1040 -16.53 18.17 21.83
CA ALA A 1040 -15.43 17.57 22.58
C ALA A 1040 -15.08 16.13 22.13
N SER A 1041 -15.83 15.54 21.20
CA SER A 1041 -15.67 14.13 20.80
C SER A 1041 -14.43 13.87 19.94
N ARG A 1042 -14.02 14.87 19.15
CA ARG A 1042 -12.92 14.77 18.18
C ARG A 1042 -12.35 16.16 17.91
N VAL A 1043 -11.28 16.54 18.60
CA VAL A 1043 -10.75 17.92 18.56
C VAL A 1043 -9.38 18.04 17.89
N VAL A 1044 -8.96 19.26 17.54
CA VAL A 1044 -7.59 19.57 17.14
C VAL A 1044 -7.02 20.63 18.10
N GLY A 1045 -5.79 20.44 18.56
CA GLY A 1045 -5.11 21.33 19.50
C GLY A 1045 -4.36 22.49 18.84
N TYR A 1046 -4.28 23.62 19.53
CA TYR A 1046 -3.63 24.85 19.06
C TYR A 1046 -2.78 25.48 20.16
N ALA A 1047 -1.49 25.67 19.91
CA ALA A 1047 -0.57 26.24 20.88
C ALA A 1047 0.27 27.38 20.29
N GLY A 1048 0.57 28.36 21.14
CA GLY A 1048 1.48 29.46 20.85
C GLY A 1048 2.70 29.38 21.76
N VAL A 1049 3.90 29.41 21.19
CA VAL A 1049 5.18 29.28 21.91
C VAL A 1049 6.16 30.35 21.43
N LEU A 1050 6.91 30.96 22.33
CA LEU A 1050 8.04 31.84 22.01
C LEU A 1050 9.36 31.09 22.25
N LEU A 1051 10.38 31.35 21.45
CA LEU A 1051 11.71 30.75 21.57
C LEU A 1051 12.79 31.84 21.51
N ASP A 1052 13.60 31.89 22.56
CA ASP A 1052 14.73 32.81 22.75
C ASP A 1052 16.03 32.02 23.02
#